data_AF-A0A1M6U0R6-F1
#
_entry.id   AF-A0A1M6U0R6-F1
#
_cell.length_a   1.000
_cell.length_b   1.000
_cell.length_c   1.000
_cell.angle_alpha   90.00
_cell.angle_beta   90.00
_cell.angle_gamma   90.00
#
_symmetry.space_group_name_H-M   'P 1'
#
loop_
_entity.id
_entity.type
_entity.pdbx_description
1 polymer ?
#
loop_
_entity_poly.entity_id
_entity_poly.type
_entity_poly.pdbx_seq_one_letter_code
_entity_poly.pdbx_strand_id
1 'polypeptide(L)'
;MRTKIFTLSTFAALATIGSANAATFYHNQVGYDASQPKSVVVKAAAGLDGADFTVELDGSAVYSGKLSKGTNPDNWISGSDVFYTADFSGVTTPGTYTIKLSDGSSLEKIVIAENALAANTLKSVMDYFYKDRADKDPIVGWDQKVSVYGSSGVTRDVHGGWYDASGDVSKYLSHLSYANYLNPQQIPLTVWALAFAAEKMPKTLAANPSTVTAIDEAIYGADFLVRMQDEDGFFYMTVFDNWGQGDRFLCAFSGSDGVKSADYKTAFREGGGMAIAALARASTLKKNGDYTSEQYLAAAIKGFEHLQGKQSMDGSCEYCDDGKENIIDDYTALLAATELYAATEDKAYLTEARKRARHLSKRMSEKGYFWSDDDETRPFWHASDAGLPLVALSRFAEIESKQDISSDEFIDKIPVWVRPDCDCDPMNELLYQVGDAISAHLNWLVSITTEVDNPFGYARQAAKTQGAIKNTFFIPHDNESKYWWQGEDARIASLSAAVIYAAKILGRNGADSEAINKYATDQLDWILGKNPYGVCMMYGKGLKNPDKYNGSSDYDATLEGGIANGISGLKEDGSGIVWDDVAAIGKSEEPWNNWRWIEQWLPHSTWYLMALTARYDEVTEAFNKRMPTSINRQIAQQFKLSLSGRTLNISVLNKDKNGTATLIDLSGRMVMSQPVVAGRATMNLAGLKSGVYMVKVGEVSKKIAVK
;
A
#
# COMPACT_ATOMS: atom_id res chain seq x y z
N MET A 1 -21.96 52.93 -73.60
CA MET A 1 -22.30 51.52 -73.32
C MET A 1 -21.02 50.78 -72.98
N ARG A 2 -20.77 50.53 -71.68
CA ARG A 2 -19.65 49.74 -71.18
C ARG A 2 -20.23 48.54 -70.45
N THR A 3 -20.09 47.36 -71.03
CA THR A 3 -20.55 46.10 -70.42
C THR A 3 -19.46 45.62 -69.47
N LYS A 4 -19.70 45.71 -68.16
CA LYS A 4 -18.84 45.15 -67.12
C LYS A 4 -19.22 43.69 -66.89
N ILE A 5 -18.29 42.78 -67.14
CA ILE A 5 -18.35 41.38 -66.71
C ILE A 5 -17.86 41.35 -65.26
N PHE A 6 -18.70 40.89 -64.34
CA PHE A 6 -18.33 40.60 -62.95
C PHE A 6 -17.84 39.15 -62.88
N THR A 7 -16.55 38.97 -62.60
CA THR A 7 -15.99 37.68 -62.19
C THR A 7 -16.00 37.64 -60.66
N LEU A 8 -16.82 36.78 -60.08
CA LEU A 8 -16.88 36.55 -58.63
C LEU A 8 -15.72 35.60 -58.28
N SER A 9 -14.65 36.11 -57.68
CA SER A 9 -13.56 35.30 -57.14
C SER A 9 -13.85 34.99 -55.67
N THR A 10 -14.31 33.77 -55.41
CA THR A 10 -14.45 33.21 -54.06
C THR A 10 -13.06 32.93 -53.50
N PHE A 11 -12.59 33.77 -52.58
CA PHE A 11 -11.43 33.45 -51.73
C PHE A 11 -11.89 32.39 -50.72
N ALA A 12 -11.57 31.12 -50.99
CA ALA A 12 -11.58 30.09 -49.96
C ALA A 12 -10.44 30.39 -48.99
N ALA A 13 -10.76 30.90 -47.80
CA ALA A 13 -9.82 30.90 -46.69
C ALA A 13 -9.54 29.43 -46.34
N LEU A 14 -8.40 28.90 -46.80
CA LEU A 14 -7.82 27.72 -46.17
C LEU A 14 -7.48 28.14 -44.74
N ALA A 15 -8.35 27.80 -43.80
CA ALA A 15 -7.94 27.67 -42.42
C ALA A 15 -6.83 26.63 -42.41
N THR A 16 -5.60 27.07 -42.18
CA THR A 16 -4.52 26.20 -41.74
C THR A 16 -5.03 25.53 -40.47
N ILE A 17 -5.45 24.27 -40.58
CA ILE A 17 -5.63 23.39 -39.43
C ILE A 17 -4.23 23.31 -38.83
N GLY A 18 -3.98 24.13 -37.81
CA GLY A 18 -2.79 23.98 -36.98
C GLY A 18 -2.76 22.52 -36.53
N SER A 19 -1.64 21.86 -36.73
CA SER A 19 -1.41 20.50 -36.24
C SER A 19 -1.78 20.46 -34.76
N ALA A 20 -2.97 19.96 -34.45
CA ALA A 20 -3.33 19.66 -33.07
C ALA A 20 -2.29 18.65 -32.59
N ASN A 21 -1.61 18.94 -31.47
CA ASN A 21 -0.72 17.96 -30.87
C ASN A 21 -1.53 16.69 -30.63
N ALA A 22 -1.08 15.57 -31.19
CA ALA A 22 -1.76 14.28 -31.07
C ALA A 22 -1.91 13.91 -29.59
N ALA A 23 -3.05 13.34 -29.23
CA ALA A 23 -3.30 12.88 -27.87
C ALA A 23 -2.22 11.86 -27.43
N THR A 24 -1.70 12.00 -26.21
CA THR A 24 -0.74 11.06 -25.62
C THR A 24 -1.47 10.14 -24.66
N PHE A 25 -1.27 8.83 -24.79
CA PHE A 25 -1.93 7.83 -23.94
C PHE A 25 -0.96 7.22 -22.93
N TYR A 26 -1.40 7.11 -21.69
CA TYR A 26 -0.72 6.43 -20.59
C TYR A 26 -1.59 5.26 -20.13
N HIS A 27 -0.99 4.08 -20.03
CA HIS A 27 -1.69 2.83 -19.82
C HIS A 27 -0.77 1.84 -19.12
N ASN A 28 -1.34 0.81 -18.49
CA ASN A 28 -0.56 -0.34 -18.06
C ASN A 28 0.03 -1.03 -19.30
N GLN A 29 1.35 -1.02 -19.42
CA GLN A 29 2.10 -1.49 -20.59
C GLN A 29 2.35 -3.00 -20.57
N VAL A 30 1.89 -3.69 -19.53
CA VAL A 30 2.09 -5.13 -19.31
C VAL A 30 0.79 -5.91 -19.53
N GLY A 31 -0.36 -5.30 -19.24
CA GLY A 31 -1.68 -5.86 -19.53
C GLY A 31 -2.67 -5.68 -18.38
N TYR A 32 -3.93 -5.99 -18.65
CA TYR A 32 -5.02 -5.86 -17.68
C TYR A 32 -5.63 -7.23 -17.35
N ASP A 33 -5.87 -7.46 -16.06
CA ASP A 33 -6.66 -8.61 -15.62
C ASP A 33 -8.12 -8.41 -16.04
N ALA A 34 -8.69 -9.40 -16.71
CA ALA A 34 -10.06 -9.37 -17.25
C ALA A 34 -11.12 -9.00 -16.21
N SER A 35 -10.96 -9.45 -14.95
CA SER A 35 -11.89 -9.24 -13.84
C SER A 35 -11.65 -7.95 -13.05
N GLN A 36 -10.58 -7.21 -13.32
CA GLN A 36 -10.21 -6.01 -12.57
C GLN A 36 -10.62 -4.73 -13.29
N PRO A 37 -10.68 -3.58 -12.60
CA PRO A 37 -10.87 -2.27 -13.23
C PRO A 37 -9.79 -1.97 -14.27
N LYS A 38 -10.16 -1.25 -15.34
CA LYS A 38 -9.28 -0.97 -16.49
C LYS A 38 -9.51 0.44 -16.98
N SER A 39 -8.44 1.20 -17.10
CA SER A 39 -8.50 2.56 -17.60
C SER A 39 -7.21 2.96 -18.30
N VAL A 40 -7.32 3.88 -19.26
CA VAL A 40 -6.18 4.62 -19.80
C VAL A 40 -6.34 6.10 -19.51
N VAL A 41 -5.22 6.79 -19.32
CA VAL A 41 -5.19 8.24 -19.15
C VAL A 41 -4.72 8.87 -20.46
N VAL A 42 -5.42 9.90 -20.91
CA VAL A 42 -5.14 10.62 -22.15
C VAL A 42 -4.74 12.04 -21.79
N LYS A 43 -3.53 12.46 -22.16
CA LYS A 43 -3.13 13.87 -22.16
C LYS A 43 -3.42 14.48 -23.52
N ALA A 44 -4.23 15.52 -23.53
CA ALA A 44 -4.62 16.24 -24.74
C ALA A 44 -4.98 17.69 -24.38
N ALA A 45 -5.16 18.54 -25.39
CA ALA A 45 -5.66 19.89 -25.19
C ALA A 45 -7.03 19.88 -24.47
N ALA A 46 -7.28 20.87 -23.61
CA ALA A 46 -8.56 21.02 -22.95
C ALA A 46 -9.73 21.16 -23.95
N GLY A 47 -10.91 20.67 -23.56
CA GLY A 47 -12.15 20.73 -24.34
C GLY A 47 -12.70 19.38 -24.84
N LEU A 48 -12.10 18.26 -24.43
CA LEU A 48 -12.57 16.90 -24.74
C LEU A 48 -13.46 16.28 -23.64
N ASP A 49 -14.01 17.10 -22.75
CA ASP A 49 -14.89 16.65 -21.66
C ASP A 49 -16.11 15.90 -22.24
N GLY A 50 -16.26 14.62 -21.90
CA GLY A 50 -17.34 13.80 -22.44
C GLY A 50 -17.23 13.49 -23.93
N ALA A 51 -16.05 13.64 -24.54
CA ALA A 51 -15.79 13.15 -25.89
C ALA A 51 -15.92 11.61 -25.95
N ASP A 52 -16.35 11.09 -27.09
CA ASP A 52 -16.49 9.65 -27.30
C ASP A 52 -15.13 8.97 -27.50
N PHE A 53 -15.02 7.75 -26.97
CA PHE A 53 -13.99 6.79 -27.32
C PHE A 53 -14.60 5.41 -27.56
N THR A 54 -13.93 4.59 -28.38
CA THR A 54 -14.27 3.19 -28.61
C THR A 54 -13.15 2.28 -28.18
N VAL A 55 -13.49 1.06 -27.78
CA VAL A 55 -12.56 -0.05 -27.61
C VAL A 55 -12.89 -1.07 -28.68
N GLU A 56 -11.91 -1.38 -29.51
CA GLU A 56 -12.05 -2.24 -30.68
C GLU A 56 -11.28 -3.54 -30.51
N LEU A 57 -11.92 -4.65 -30.88
CA LEU A 57 -11.31 -5.97 -31.04
C LEU A 57 -11.37 -6.34 -32.52
N ASP A 58 -10.23 -6.69 -33.11
CA ASP A 58 -10.12 -7.03 -34.54
C ASP A 58 -10.76 -5.98 -35.48
N GLY A 59 -10.59 -4.69 -35.13
CA GLY A 59 -11.12 -3.55 -35.89
C GLY A 59 -12.63 -3.29 -35.73
N SER A 60 -13.32 -4.04 -34.87
CA SER A 60 -14.74 -3.85 -34.57
C SER A 60 -14.93 -3.29 -33.16
N ALA A 61 -15.73 -2.23 -33.01
CA ALA A 61 -16.04 -1.65 -31.70
C ALA A 61 -16.85 -2.64 -30.84
N VAL A 62 -16.27 -3.05 -29.71
CA VAL A 62 -16.92 -3.92 -28.71
C VAL A 62 -17.42 -3.14 -27.50
N TYR A 63 -16.93 -1.92 -27.32
CA TYR A 63 -17.35 -1.02 -26.25
C TYR A 63 -17.25 0.43 -26.73
N SER A 64 -18.11 1.28 -26.18
CA SER A 64 -18.07 2.73 -26.37
C SER A 64 -18.24 3.41 -25.02
N GLY A 65 -17.43 4.43 -24.78
CA GLY A 65 -17.43 5.17 -23.52
C GLY A 65 -17.21 6.65 -23.74
N LYS A 66 -17.18 7.39 -22.63
CA LYS A 66 -16.99 8.83 -22.60
C LYS A 66 -15.74 9.15 -21.81
N LEU A 67 -14.91 10.06 -22.32
CA LEU A 67 -13.81 10.61 -21.54
C LEU A 67 -14.35 11.33 -20.30
N SER A 68 -13.60 11.25 -19.21
CA SER A 68 -13.88 12.01 -17.99
C SER A 68 -13.83 13.52 -18.23
N LYS A 69 -14.06 14.30 -17.18
CA LYS A 69 -13.64 15.71 -17.18
C LYS A 69 -12.10 15.80 -17.28
N GLY A 70 -11.60 16.75 -18.06
CA GLY A 70 -10.17 17.05 -18.14
C GLY A 70 -9.65 17.71 -16.85
N THR A 71 -8.52 17.23 -16.34
CA THR A 71 -7.94 17.70 -15.07
C THR A 71 -6.43 17.83 -15.13
N ASN A 72 -5.84 18.70 -14.30
CA ASN A 72 -4.39 18.83 -14.13
C ASN A 72 -4.07 18.72 -12.64
N PRO A 73 -3.94 17.49 -12.10
CA PRO A 73 -3.74 17.28 -10.67
C PRO A 73 -2.49 18.02 -10.21
N ASP A 74 -2.61 18.81 -9.14
CA ASP A 74 -1.50 19.56 -8.51
C ASP A 74 -0.61 20.35 -9.49
N ASN A 75 -1.18 20.79 -10.61
CA ASN A 75 -0.46 21.46 -11.71
C ASN A 75 0.76 20.68 -12.24
N TRP A 76 0.64 19.35 -12.33
CA TRP A 76 1.70 18.44 -12.80
C TRP A 76 2.24 18.75 -14.19
N ILE A 77 1.42 19.31 -15.08
CA ILE A 77 1.85 19.72 -16.42
C ILE A 77 1.71 21.23 -16.62
N SER A 78 2.66 21.80 -17.35
CA SER A 78 2.59 23.17 -17.84
C SER A 78 1.82 23.25 -19.17
N GLY A 79 1.17 24.38 -19.43
CA GLY A 79 0.47 24.64 -20.70
C GLY A 79 -1.04 24.44 -20.60
N SER A 80 -1.69 24.25 -21.75
CA SER A 80 -3.15 24.12 -21.88
C SER A 80 -3.66 22.68 -21.93
N ASP A 81 -2.76 21.70 -21.91
CA ASP A 81 -3.13 20.29 -21.88
C ASP A 81 -3.68 19.90 -20.51
N VAL A 82 -4.55 18.91 -20.52
CA VAL A 82 -5.15 18.28 -19.33
C VAL A 82 -5.19 16.76 -19.53
N PHE A 83 -5.42 16.05 -18.43
CA PHE A 83 -5.58 14.60 -18.41
C PHE A 83 -7.05 14.21 -18.35
N TYR A 84 -7.41 13.24 -19.18
CA TYR A 84 -8.70 12.58 -19.27
C TYR A 84 -8.56 11.10 -18.92
N THR A 85 -9.59 10.48 -18.36
CA THR A 85 -9.63 9.03 -18.15
C THR A 85 -10.64 8.40 -19.08
N ALA A 86 -10.24 7.33 -19.78
CA ALA A 86 -11.11 6.44 -20.53
C ALA A 86 -11.23 5.12 -19.75
N ASP A 87 -12.37 4.92 -19.08
CA ASP A 87 -12.67 3.71 -18.31
C ASP A 87 -13.37 2.68 -19.18
N PHE A 88 -12.77 1.50 -19.31
CA PHE A 88 -13.30 0.38 -20.07
C PHE A 88 -13.36 -0.89 -19.21
N SER A 89 -13.54 -0.73 -17.90
CA SER A 89 -13.63 -1.83 -16.93
C SER A 89 -14.69 -2.86 -17.32
N GLY A 90 -15.75 -2.44 -18.02
CA GLY A 90 -16.81 -3.31 -18.55
C GLY A 90 -16.36 -4.27 -19.66
N VAL A 91 -15.18 -4.09 -20.26
CA VAL A 91 -14.59 -5.04 -21.21
C VAL A 91 -13.87 -6.14 -20.43
N THR A 92 -14.43 -7.35 -20.45
CA THR A 92 -13.92 -8.49 -19.66
C THR A 92 -13.48 -9.66 -20.54
N THR A 93 -13.79 -9.64 -21.83
CA THR A 93 -13.35 -10.69 -22.76
C THR A 93 -11.82 -10.61 -22.96
N PRO A 94 -11.07 -11.71 -22.80
CA PRO A 94 -9.66 -11.73 -23.15
C PRO A 94 -9.42 -11.41 -24.62
N GLY A 95 -8.38 -10.63 -24.93
CA GLY A 95 -8.08 -10.21 -26.29
C GLY A 95 -7.04 -9.09 -26.35
N THR A 96 -6.68 -8.70 -27.57
CA THR A 96 -5.82 -7.53 -27.83
C THR A 96 -6.66 -6.44 -28.49
N TYR A 97 -6.69 -5.27 -27.87
CA TYR A 97 -7.62 -4.20 -28.19
C TYR A 97 -6.92 -2.95 -28.71
N THR A 98 -7.68 -2.12 -29.40
CA THR A 98 -7.31 -0.74 -29.76
C THR A 98 -8.31 0.22 -29.12
N ILE A 99 -7.83 1.26 -28.45
CA ILE A 99 -8.66 2.36 -27.96
C ILE A 99 -8.58 3.50 -28.97
N LYS A 100 -9.71 4.01 -29.45
CA LYS A 100 -9.75 5.13 -30.38
C LYS A 100 -10.57 6.28 -29.83
N LEU A 101 -10.07 7.51 -29.99
CA LEU A 101 -10.79 8.74 -29.69
C LEU A 101 -11.53 9.23 -30.93
N SER A 102 -12.56 10.05 -30.71
CA SER A 102 -13.34 10.69 -31.78
C SER A 102 -12.53 11.57 -32.75
N ASP A 103 -11.35 12.05 -32.34
CA ASP A 103 -10.44 12.85 -33.18
C ASP A 103 -9.54 11.99 -34.09
N GLY A 104 -9.64 10.65 -34.00
CA GLY A 104 -8.84 9.70 -34.75
C GLY A 104 -7.56 9.24 -34.04
N SER A 105 -7.19 9.84 -32.90
CA SER A 105 -6.07 9.37 -32.07
C SER A 105 -6.36 7.97 -31.53
N SER A 106 -5.34 7.10 -31.50
CA SER A 106 -5.51 5.73 -31.06
C SER A 106 -4.34 5.18 -30.26
N LEU A 107 -4.66 4.25 -29.36
CA LEU A 107 -3.72 3.42 -28.62
C LEU A 107 -3.95 1.95 -28.98
N GLU A 108 -2.96 1.33 -29.59
CA GLU A 108 -3.03 -0.07 -30.03
C GLU A 108 -2.45 -1.03 -28.97
N LYS A 109 -2.70 -2.34 -29.16
CA LYS A 109 -2.09 -3.45 -28.40
C LYS A 109 -2.40 -3.47 -26.90
N ILE A 110 -3.62 -3.09 -26.51
CA ILE A 110 -4.09 -3.25 -25.13
C ILE A 110 -4.44 -4.72 -24.87
N VAL A 111 -3.63 -5.40 -24.06
CA VAL A 111 -3.85 -6.81 -23.73
C VAL A 111 -4.75 -6.93 -22.50
N ILE A 112 -5.86 -7.67 -22.65
CA ILE A 112 -6.71 -8.10 -21.55
C ILE A 112 -6.65 -9.63 -21.49
N ALA A 113 -6.34 -10.20 -20.32
CA ALA A 113 -6.29 -11.65 -20.13
C ALA A 113 -6.71 -12.06 -18.72
N GLU A 114 -6.97 -13.35 -18.51
CA GLU A 114 -7.07 -13.90 -17.16
C GLU A 114 -5.70 -13.83 -16.48
N ASN A 115 -5.63 -13.18 -15.31
CA ASN A 115 -4.42 -13.05 -14.51
C ASN A 115 -3.19 -12.53 -15.30
N ALA A 116 -3.42 -11.56 -16.19
CA ALA A 116 -2.40 -10.95 -17.06
C ALA A 116 -1.16 -10.47 -16.28
N LEU A 117 -1.34 -9.85 -15.10
CA LEU A 117 -0.18 -9.36 -14.34
C LEU A 117 0.70 -10.51 -13.84
N ALA A 118 0.11 -11.56 -13.25
CA ALA A 118 0.87 -12.75 -12.85
C ALA A 118 1.59 -13.38 -14.04
N ALA A 119 0.87 -13.61 -15.14
CA ALA A 119 1.40 -14.22 -16.36
C ALA A 119 2.61 -13.47 -16.93
N ASN A 120 2.59 -12.14 -16.87
CA ASN A 120 3.60 -11.32 -17.52
C ASN A 120 4.74 -10.85 -16.60
N THR A 121 4.56 -10.90 -15.27
CA THR A 121 5.53 -10.32 -14.31
C THR A 121 6.03 -11.26 -13.22
N LEU A 122 5.23 -12.22 -12.76
CA LEU A 122 5.56 -13.00 -11.56
C LEU A 122 6.88 -13.78 -11.71
N LYS A 123 7.11 -14.37 -12.89
CA LYS A 123 8.38 -15.04 -13.19
C LYS A 123 9.58 -14.09 -13.08
N SER A 124 9.50 -12.91 -13.68
CA SER A 124 10.62 -11.96 -13.67
C SER A 124 10.90 -11.43 -12.26
N VAL A 125 9.87 -11.20 -11.45
CA VAL A 125 10.03 -10.80 -10.04
C VAL A 125 10.69 -11.90 -9.20
N MET A 126 10.29 -13.16 -9.38
CA MET A 126 10.93 -14.28 -8.68
C MET A 126 12.39 -14.50 -9.13
N ASP A 127 12.64 -14.38 -10.45
CA ASP A 127 13.99 -14.46 -10.99
C ASP A 127 14.87 -13.28 -10.56
N TYR A 128 14.29 -12.10 -10.29
CA TYR A 128 14.99 -10.95 -9.74
C TYR A 128 15.61 -11.30 -8.39
N PHE A 129 14.80 -11.77 -7.42
CA PHE A 129 15.33 -12.18 -6.11
C PHE A 129 16.46 -13.21 -6.24
N TYR A 130 16.26 -14.23 -7.07
CA TYR A 130 17.29 -15.25 -7.28
C TYR A 130 18.60 -14.67 -7.85
N LYS A 131 18.52 -13.71 -8.78
CA LYS A 131 19.69 -13.11 -9.43
C LYS A 131 20.40 -12.08 -8.57
N ASP A 132 19.66 -11.45 -7.65
CA ASP A 132 20.11 -10.38 -6.75
C ASP A 132 20.71 -10.90 -5.44
N ARG A 133 20.82 -12.23 -5.30
CA ARG A 133 21.48 -12.87 -4.16
C ARG A 133 22.91 -12.37 -3.98
N ALA A 134 23.27 -12.11 -2.73
CA ALA A 134 24.62 -11.76 -2.29
C ALA A 134 25.48 -13.03 -2.11
N ASP A 135 25.64 -13.79 -3.20
CA ASP A 135 26.30 -15.09 -3.23
C ASP A 135 27.53 -15.17 -4.17
N LYS A 136 27.97 -14.02 -4.68
CA LYS A 136 29.08 -13.91 -5.64
C LYS A 136 30.33 -13.33 -4.99
N ASP A 137 31.48 -13.77 -5.47
CA ASP A 137 32.76 -13.15 -5.14
C ASP A 137 32.84 -11.72 -5.73
N PRO A 138 33.48 -10.77 -5.03
CA PRO A 138 34.16 -10.95 -3.74
C PRO A 138 33.23 -10.80 -2.52
N ILE A 139 31.96 -10.42 -2.69
CA ILE A 139 31.05 -10.07 -1.58
C ILE A 139 30.84 -11.23 -0.62
N VAL A 140 30.57 -12.44 -1.12
CA VAL A 140 30.37 -13.61 -0.25
C VAL A 140 31.60 -13.89 0.63
N GLY A 141 32.82 -13.74 0.09
CA GLY A 141 34.06 -13.90 0.81
C GLY A 141 34.30 -12.80 1.86
N TRP A 142 33.89 -11.57 1.59
CA TRP A 142 33.94 -10.47 2.56
C TRP A 142 32.92 -10.68 3.68
N ASP A 143 31.72 -11.12 3.34
CA ASP A 143 30.62 -11.26 4.28
C ASP A 143 30.78 -12.46 5.23
N GLN A 144 31.70 -13.38 4.95
CA GLN A 144 32.10 -14.44 5.88
C GLN A 144 32.89 -13.95 7.10
N LYS A 145 33.45 -12.72 7.06
CA LYS A 145 34.28 -12.15 8.13
C LYS A 145 34.09 -10.63 8.27
N VAL A 146 32.84 -10.17 8.34
CA VAL A 146 32.53 -8.74 8.49
C VAL A 146 32.93 -8.26 9.88
N SER A 147 33.58 -7.10 9.95
CA SER A 147 33.96 -6.48 11.22
C SER A 147 32.76 -5.83 11.90
N VAL A 148 32.68 -5.92 13.23
CA VAL A 148 31.66 -5.22 14.02
C VAL A 148 32.16 -3.82 14.34
N TYR A 149 31.41 -2.79 13.96
CA TYR A 149 31.83 -1.40 14.16
C TYR A 149 31.97 -1.07 15.65
N GLY A 150 33.01 -0.32 16.01
CA GLY A 150 33.33 -0.02 17.41
C GLY A 150 33.92 -1.20 18.22
N SER A 151 34.07 -2.39 17.62
CA SER A 151 34.58 -3.59 18.31
C SER A 151 35.86 -4.11 17.66
N SER A 152 37.01 -3.87 18.29
CA SER A 152 38.31 -4.28 17.76
C SER A 152 38.48 -5.81 17.74
N GLY A 153 38.77 -6.37 16.56
CA GLY A 153 39.06 -7.79 16.38
C GLY A 153 37.83 -8.72 16.42
N VAL A 154 36.62 -8.15 16.48
CA VAL A 154 35.37 -8.92 16.46
C VAL A 154 34.84 -8.96 15.03
N THR A 155 34.66 -10.18 14.52
CA THR A 155 34.05 -10.43 13.21
C THR A 155 32.85 -11.37 13.32
N ARG A 156 31.97 -11.33 12.32
CA ARG A 156 30.85 -12.27 12.16
C ARG A 156 30.81 -12.80 10.73
N ASP A 157 30.33 -14.04 10.59
CA ASP A 157 29.92 -14.59 9.31
C ASP A 157 28.45 -14.25 9.10
N VAL A 158 28.18 -13.39 8.12
CA VAL A 158 26.86 -12.88 7.74
C VAL A 158 26.62 -13.01 6.24
N HIS A 159 27.20 -14.02 5.59
CA HIS A 159 27.03 -14.25 4.15
C HIS A 159 25.57 -14.62 3.77
N GLY A 160 25.24 -14.44 2.49
CA GLY A 160 23.87 -14.61 1.96
C GLY A 160 23.03 -13.33 2.07
N GLY A 161 21.72 -13.47 1.88
CA GLY A 161 20.81 -12.35 1.72
C GLY A 161 20.86 -11.77 0.29
N TRP A 162 20.23 -10.62 0.08
CA TRP A 162 20.22 -9.93 -1.21
C TRP A 162 21.00 -8.63 -1.11
N TYR A 163 21.53 -8.17 -2.25
CA TYR A 163 21.94 -6.77 -2.37
C TYR A 163 20.72 -5.88 -2.16
N ASP A 164 20.94 -4.68 -1.62
CA ASP A 164 19.81 -3.82 -1.28
C ASP A 164 19.26 -3.08 -2.48
N ALA A 165 20.17 -2.61 -3.33
CA ALA A 165 19.82 -1.75 -4.44
C ALA A 165 20.74 -1.99 -5.65
N SER A 166 20.29 -1.55 -6.82
CA SER A 166 21.08 -1.68 -8.05
C SER A 166 22.44 -0.97 -8.00
N GLY A 167 22.60 0.04 -7.14
CA GLY A 167 23.86 0.72 -6.88
C GLY A 167 24.45 0.47 -5.49
N ASP A 168 23.90 -0.45 -4.69
CA ASP A 168 24.37 -0.74 -3.33
C ASP A 168 24.38 -2.24 -3.00
N VAL A 169 25.59 -2.78 -2.85
CA VAL A 169 25.84 -4.18 -2.45
C VAL A 169 25.85 -4.39 -0.93
N SER A 170 25.56 -3.34 -0.15
CA SER A 170 25.24 -3.46 1.27
C SER A 170 23.95 -4.25 1.49
N LYS A 171 23.71 -4.68 2.72
CA LYS A 171 22.58 -5.54 3.10
C LYS A 171 21.94 -5.03 4.37
N TYR A 172 20.61 -4.99 4.41
CA TYR A 172 19.89 -4.27 5.46
C TYR A 172 18.73 -5.06 6.03
N LEU A 173 18.59 -4.99 7.35
CA LEU A 173 17.32 -5.19 8.02
C LEU A 173 16.47 -3.91 7.95
N SER A 174 17.12 -2.76 8.18
CA SER A 174 16.57 -1.40 8.03
C SER A 174 17.71 -0.38 7.91
N HIS A 175 17.37 0.90 7.69
CA HIS A 175 18.23 2.07 7.87
C HIS A 175 17.37 3.31 8.21
N LEU A 176 17.97 4.51 8.27
CA LEU A 176 17.30 5.77 8.67
C LEU A 176 16.80 5.80 10.13
N SER A 177 17.33 4.95 11.01
CA SER A 177 16.90 4.87 12.41
C SER A 177 16.99 6.19 13.17
N TYR A 178 18.03 6.98 12.90
CA TYR A 178 18.18 8.33 13.48
C TYR A 178 17.03 9.29 13.14
N ALA A 179 16.25 9.00 12.09
CA ALA A 179 15.07 9.76 11.70
C ALA A 179 13.77 9.23 12.34
N ASN A 180 13.85 8.12 13.10
CA ASN A 180 12.85 7.43 13.93
C ASN A 180 11.60 6.92 13.20
N TYR A 181 10.96 7.74 12.38
CA TYR A 181 9.67 7.45 11.75
C TYR A 181 9.80 7.07 10.27
N LEU A 182 11.01 6.75 9.82
CA LEU A 182 11.33 6.50 8.40
C LEU A 182 11.90 5.10 8.14
N ASN A 183 12.07 4.27 9.17
CA ASN A 183 12.69 2.94 9.06
C ASN A 183 11.95 2.01 8.10
N PRO A 184 12.50 1.74 6.89
CA PRO A 184 11.91 0.74 6.01
C PRO A 184 12.26 -0.67 6.47
N GLN A 185 11.36 -1.61 6.24
CA GLN A 185 11.61 -3.03 6.45
C GLN A 185 12.18 -3.64 5.17
N GLN A 186 13.42 -4.13 5.21
CA GLN A 186 14.17 -4.52 4.01
C GLN A 186 14.23 -6.05 3.84
N ILE A 187 15.40 -6.70 3.98
CA ILE A 187 15.53 -8.15 3.78
C ILE A 187 14.51 -8.98 4.60
N PRO A 188 14.24 -8.66 5.88
CA PRO A 188 13.19 -9.36 6.63
C PRO A 188 11.82 -9.35 5.98
N LEU A 189 11.43 -8.22 5.39
CA LEU A 189 10.16 -8.09 4.71
C LEU A 189 10.12 -9.02 3.49
N THR A 190 11.22 -9.10 2.73
CA THR A 190 11.36 -10.01 1.57
C THR A 190 11.17 -11.47 1.99
N VAL A 191 11.82 -11.90 3.08
CA VAL A 191 11.66 -13.27 3.60
C VAL A 191 10.21 -13.58 3.98
N TRP A 192 9.58 -12.67 4.73
CA TRP A 192 8.19 -12.86 5.13
C TRP A 192 7.24 -12.87 3.93
N ALA A 193 7.43 -11.98 2.96
CA ALA A 193 6.63 -11.88 1.75
C ALA A 193 6.72 -13.12 0.87
N LEU A 194 7.93 -13.69 0.69
CA LEU A 194 8.13 -14.92 -0.06
C LEU A 194 7.44 -16.12 0.62
N ALA A 195 7.59 -16.24 1.94
CA ALA A 195 6.88 -17.26 2.72
C ALA A 195 5.36 -17.04 2.71
N PHE A 196 4.91 -15.79 2.69
CA PHE A 196 3.49 -15.42 2.57
C PHE A 196 2.92 -15.79 1.20
N ALA A 197 3.61 -15.45 0.12
CA ALA A 197 3.27 -15.84 -1.25
C ALA A 197 3.16 -17.36 -1.41
N ALA A 198 4.11 -18.11 -0.86
CA ALA A 198 4.13 -19.57 -0.92
C ALA A 198 2.88 -20.21 -0.29
N GLU A 199 2.38 -19.65 0.83
CA GLU A 199 1.15 -20.10 1.47
C GLU A 199 -0.09 -19.65 0.68
N LYS A 200 -0.14 -18.37 0.29
CA LYS A 200 -1.39 -17.71 -0.12
C LYS A 200 -1.75 -17.85 -1.59
N MET A 201 -0.79 -18.05 -2.48
CA MET A 201 -1.06 -18.18 -3.93
C MET A 201 -0.31 -19.35 -4.60
N PRO A 202 -0.35 -20.58 -4.04
CA PRO A 202 0.47 -21.69 -4.53
C PRO A 202 0.15 -22.12 -5.97
N LYS A 203 -1.12 -22.06 -6.42
CA LYS A 203 -1.47 -22.42 -7.80
C LYS A 203 -0.99 -21.36 -8.78
N THR A 204 -1.12 -20.09 -8.42
CA THR A 204 -0.63 -18.96 -9.22
C THR A 204 0.88 -19.03 -9.41
N LEU A 205 1.64 -19.33 -8.35
CA LEU A 205 3.09 -19.58 -8.44
C LEU A 205 3.42 -20.78 -9.33
N ALA A 206 2.70 -21.90 -9.17
CA ALA A 206 2.91 -23.11 -9.99
C ALA A 206 2.61 -22.89 -11.49
N ALA A 207 1.64 -22.03 -11.81
CA ALA A 207 1.30 -21.67 -13.18
C ALA A 207 2.34 -20.75 -13.85
N ASN A 208 3.23 -20.12 -13.06
CA ASN A 208 4.23 -19.15 -13.52
C ASN A 208 5.63 -19.55 -13.04
N PRO A 209 6.17 -20.70 -13.48
CA PRO A 209 7.42 -21.24 -12.96
C PRO A 209 8.60 -20.28 -13.23
N SER A 210 9.44 -20.11 -12.21
CA SER A 210 10.66 -19.29 -12.23
C SER A 210 11.91 -20.16 -12.01
N THR A 211 13.09 -19.55 -11.97
CA THR A 211 14.34 -20.24 -11.65
C THR A 211 14.35 -20.82 -10.23
N VAL A 212 13.54 -20.25 -9.32
CA VAL A 212 13.45 -20.65 -7.92
C VAL A 212 11.99 -20.77 -7.48
N THR A 213 11.72 -21.54 -6.42
CA THR A 213 10.40 -21.52 -5.79
C THR A 213 10.34 -20.42 -4.71
N ALA A 214 9.15 -19.91 -4.42
CA ALA A 214 8.98 -18.95 -3.32
C ALA A 214 9.44 -19.50 -1.96
N ILE A 215 9.29 -20.82 -1.74
CA ILE A 215 9.79 -21.50 -0.54
C ILE A 215 11.32 -21.48 -0.52
N ASP A 216 11.99 -21.88 -1.62
CA ASP A 216 13.46 -21.89 -1.70
C ASP A 216 14.05 -20.50 -1.45
N GLU A 217 13.45 -19.47 -2.04
CA GLU A 217 13.93 -18.09 -1.91
C GLU A 217 13.67 -17.53 -0.50
N ALA A 218 12.54 -17.88 0.13
CA ALA A 218 12.27 -17.54 1.53
C ALA A 218 13.31 -18.17 2.47
N ILE A 219 13.63 -19.45 2.28
CA ILE A 219 14.61 -20.17 3.10
C ILE A 219 16.02 -19.59 2.93
N TYR A 220 16.42 -19.22 1.71
CA TYR A 220 17.70 -18.54 1.47
C TYR A 220 17.87 -17.26 2.30
N GLY A 221 16.83 -16.42 2.35
CA GLY A 221 16.87 -15.23 3.20
C GLY A 221 16.72 -15.53 4.70
N ALA A 222 15.97 -16.57 5.08
CA ALA A 222 15.87 -16.99 6.49
C ALA A 222 17.23 -17.42 7.05
N ASP A 223 18.06 -18.10 6.26
CA ASP A 223 19.43 -18.44 6.65
C ASP A 223 20.27 -17.20 6.95
N PHE A 224 20.14 -16.16 6.12
CA PHE A 224 20.80 -14.87 6.36
C PHE A 224 20.30 -14.22 7.66
N LEU A 225 19.00 -14.23 7.95
CA LEU A 225 18.46 -13.66 9.19
C LEU A 225 18.99 -14.38 10.45
N VAL A 226 19.20 -15.70 10.40
CA VAL A 226 19.85 -16.44 11.50
C VAL A 226 21.29 -15.98 11.69
N ARG A 227 22.06 -15.78 10.60
CA ARG A 227 23.44 -15.26 10.69
C ARG A 227 23.51 -13.83 11.22
N MET A 228 22.49 -13.03 10.94
CA MET A 228 22.37 -11.65 11.44
C MET A 228 21.95 -11.58 12.91
N GLN A 229 21.61 -12.70 13.57
CA GLN A 229 21.29 -12.71 15.00
C GLN A 229 22.55 -12.90 15.84
N ASP A 230 22.75 -12.02 16.81
CA ASP A 230 23.84 -12.15 17.78
C ASP A 230 23.51 -13.17 18.90
N GLU A 231 24.53 -13.61 19.62
CA GLU A 231 24.39 -14.55 20.73
C GLU A 231 23.55 -13.99 21.89
N ASP A 232 23.49 -12.66 22.06
CA ASP A 232 22.62 -12.01 23.02
C ASP A 232 21.13 -12.09 22.64
N GLY A 233 20.81 -12.13 21.33
CA GLY A 233 19.45 -12.27 20.81
C GLY A 233 18.96 -11.12 19.92
N PHE A 234 19.62 -9.96 19.93
CA PHE A 234 19.35 -8.90 18.96
C PHE A 234 19.79 -9.29 17.54
N PHE A 235 19.29 -8.59 16.52
CA PHE A 235 19.81 -8.68 15.16
C PHE A 235 20.66 -7.46 14.82
N TYR A 236 21.71 -7.66 14.02
CA TYR A 236 22.46 -6.56 13.43
C TYR A 236 21.62 -5.82 12.40
N MET A 237 21.73 -4.48 12.33
CA MET A 237 20.89 -3.68 11.44
C MET A 237 21.37 -3.70 9.98
N THR A 238 22.67 -3.52 9.74
CA THR A 238 23.22 -3.42 8.39
C THR A 238 24.57 -4.12 8.26
N VAL A 239 24.85 -4.62 7.05
CA VAL A 239 26.21 -4.84 6.54
C VAL A 239 26.47 -3.71 5.54
N PHE A 240 27.19 -2.67 5.95
CA PHE A 240 27.30 -1.43 5.19
C PHE A 240 28.73 -1.07 4.80
N ASP A 241 28.90 -0.59 3.58
CA ASP A 241 30.19 -0.37 2.92
C ASP A 241 30.42 1.05 2.39
N ASN A 242 29.61 2.01 2.86
CA ASN A 242 29.62 3.39 2.37
C ASN A 242 29.38 3.48 0.85
N TRP A 243 28.41 2.71 0.35
CA TRP A 243 28.03 2.68 -1.06
C TRP A 243 29.21 2.29 -1.97
N GLY A 244 29.99 1.30 -1.54
CA GLY A 244 31.19 0.81 -2.21
C GLY A 244 32.46 1.65 -1.99
N GLN A 245 32.42 2.70 -1.15
CA GLN A 245 33.56 3.60 -0.94
C GLN A 245 34.41 3.27 0.30
N GLY A 246 34.02 2.28 1.11
CA GLY A 246 34.75 1.92 2.31
C GLY A 246 34.66 0.42 2.66
N ASP A 247 35.28 0.06 3.78
CA ASP A 247 35.24 -1.31 4.29
C ASP A 247 33.82 -1.68 4.76
N ARG A 248 33.47 -2.97 4.66
CA ARG A 248 32.17 -3.51 5.11
C ARG A 248 32.16 -3.68 6.64
N PHE A 249 31.15 -3.12 7.30
CA PHE A 249 30.94 -3.28 8.74
C PHE A 249 29.51 -3.67 9.08
N LEU A 250 29.38 -4.45 10.17
CA LEU A 250 28.14 -4.51 10.93
C LEU A 250 28.02 -3.21 11.73
N CYS A 251 27.10 -2.33 11.32
CA CYS A 251 26.95 -0.99 11.88
C CYS A 251 25.52 -0.44 11.74
N ALA A 252 25.29 0.70 12.36
CA ALA A 252 24.27 1.66 11.93
C ALA A 252 24.95 2.80 11.16
N PHE A 253 24.19 3.66 10.50
CA PHE A 253 24.72 4.89 9.94
C PHE A 253 23.68 6.02 9.92
N SER A 254 24.16 7.26 9.76
CA SER A 254 23.34 8.45 9.65
C SER A 254 23.83 9.39 8.55
N GLY A 255 22.94 10.29 8.11
CA GLY A 255 23.24 11.30 7.10
C GLY A 255 23.44 10.75 5.69
N SER A 256 23.54 11.66 4.71
CA SER A 256 23.84 11.32 3.32
C SER A 256 25.31 10.98 3.08
N ASP A 257 26.17 11.21 4.06
CA ASP A 257 27.60 10.91 4.08
C ASP A 257 27.92 9.54 4.71
N GLY A 258 26.94 8.89 5.34
CA GLY A 258 27.05 7.49 5.75
C GLY A 258 27.92 7.33 6.99
N VAL A 259 27.79 8.23 7.97
CA VAL A 259 28.58 8.18 9.21
C VAL A 259 28.18 6.95 10.01
N LYS A 260 29.07 5.95 10.04
CA LYS A 260 28.89 4.69 10.76
C LYS A 260 28.85 4.93 12.28
N SER A 261 28.00 4.18 12.97
CA SER A 261 27.94 4.14 14.44
C SER A 261 27.83 2.71 14.97
N ALA A 262 28.02 2.57 16.28
CA ALA A 262 27.92 1.29 17.00
C ALA A 262 26.47 0.94 17.42
N ASP A 263 25.48 1.72 16.97
CA ASP A 263 24.07 1.55 17.31
C ASP A 263 23.40 0.49 16.41
N TYR A 264 24.12 -0.60 16.14
CA TYR A 264 23.73 -1.61 15.15
C TYR A 264 22.71 -2.64 15.68
N LYS A 265 22.29 -2.54 16.94
CA LYS A 265 21.32 -3.46 17.55
C LYS A 265 19.93 -3.00 17.18
N THR A 266 19.15 -3.84 16.50
CA THR A 266 17.84 -3.43 16.01
C THR A 266 16.77 -3.38 17.11
N ALA A 267 16.00 -2.29 17.17
CA ALA A 267 14.67 -2.26 17.80
C ALA A 267 13.63 -2.98 16.93
N PHE A 268 12.38 -3.12 17.42
CA PHE A 268 11.28 -3.68 16.62
C PHE A 268 11.11 -2.94 15.29
N ARG A 269 11.19 -1.60 15.26
CA ARG A 269 11.06 -0.81 14.03
C ARG A 269 12.24 -0.92 13.04
N GLU A 270 13.40 -1.35 13.51
CA GLU A 270 14.66 -1.31 12.74
C GLU A 270 14.91 -2.63 11.99
N GLY A 271 13.82 -3.30 11.61
CA GLY A 271 13.84 -4.63 10.99
C GLY A 271 13.88 -5.79 11.99
N GLY A 272 14.06 -5.54 13.29
CA GLY A 272 14.06 -6.59 14.32
C GLY A 272 12.72 -7.33 14.44
N GLY A 273 11.61 -6.59 14.50
CA GLY A 273 10.27 -7.19 14.54
C GLY A 273 9.93 -7.94 13.25
N MET A 274 10.32 -7.37 12.11
CA MET A 274 10.10 -8.01 10.82
C MET A 274 10.95 -9.29 10.66
N ALA A 275 12.17 -9.33 11.20
CA ALA A 275 13.03 -10.51 11.18
C ALA A 275 12.44 -11.67 12.00
N ILE A 276 11.89 -11.35 13.18
CA ILE A 276 11.18 -12.32 14.01
C ILE A 276 9.96 -12.88 13.26
N ALA A 277 9.13 -12.01 12.68
CA ALA A 277 7.95 -12.42 11.93
C ALA A 277 8.32 -13.33 10.74
N ALA A 278 9.39 -12.97 10.02
CA ALA A 278 9.90 -13.72 8.88
C ALA A 278 10.42 -15.11 9.27
N LEU A 279 11.23 -15.20 10.32
CA LEU A 279 11.79 -16.46 10.82
C LEU A 279 10.71 -17.39 11.38
N ALA A 280 9.76 -16.85 12.17
CA ALA A 280 8.64 -17.60 12.68
C ALA A 280 7.81 -18.19 11.53
N ARG A 281 7.52 -17.39 10.50
CA ARG A 281 6.79 -17.84 9.31
C ARG A 281 7.57 -18.88 8.49
N ALA A 282 8.85 -18.64 8.24
CA ALA A 282 9.72 -19.57 7.51
C ALA A 282 9.79 -20.94 8.18
N SER A 283 9.78 -21.00 9.52
CA SER A 283 9.76 -22.26 10.27
C SER A 283 8.53 -23.15 9.98
N THR A 284 7.44 -22.56 9.51
CA THR A 284 6.20 -23.29 9.18
C THR A 284 6.26 -23.95 7.80
N LEU A 285 7.20 -23.54 6.93
CA LEU A 285 7.42 -24.13 5.60
C LEU A 285 8.02 -25.55 5.66
N LYS A 286 8.54 -25.96 6.83
CA LYS A 286 9.17 -27.28 7.08
C LYS A 286 10.24 -27.64 6.04
N LYS A 287 10.95 -26.62 5.56
CA LYS A 287 12.11 -26.73 4.69
C LYS A 287 13.35 -26.19 5.40
N ASN A 288 14.46 -26.89 5.24
CA ASN A 288 15.76 -26.51 5.78
C ASN A 288 16.59 -25.85 4.67
N GLY A 289 17.38 -24.85 5.04
CA GLY A 289 18.49 -24.33 4.27
C GLY A 289 19.79 -24.74 4.93
N ASP A 290 20.66 -23.77 5.20
CA ASP A 290 21.85 -23.95 6.03
C ASP A 290 21.49 -24.15 7.52
N TYR A 291 20.31 -23.67 7.92
CA TYR A 291 19.72 -23.93 9.22
C TYR A 291 18.41 -24.74 9.07
N THR A 292 18.00 -25.41 10.15
CA THR A 292 16.74 -26.17 10.16
C THR A 292 15.54 -25.30 10.46
N SER A 293 14.34 -25.79 10.13
CA SER A 293 13.09 -25.09 10.46
C SER A 293 12.92 -24.81 11.95
N GLU A 294 13.42 -25.71 12.81
CA GLU A 294 13.45 -25.55 14.26
C GLU A 294 14.43 -24.46 14.70
N GLN A 295 15.56 -24.31 14.01
CA GLN A 295 16.52 -23.23 14.28
C GLN A 295 15.96 -21.85 13.87
N TYR A 296 15.20 -21.76 12.78
CA TYR A 296 14.48 -20.52 12.45
C TYR A 296 13.49 -20.14 13.54
N LEU A 297 12.70 -21.11 14.03
CA LEU A 297 11.75 -20.87 15.12
C LEU A 297 12.45 -20.45 16.41
N ALA A 298 13.53 -21.14 16.78
CA ALA A 298 14.31 -20.81 17.97
C ALA A 298 14.91 -19.40 17.89
N ALA A 299 15.43 -19.01 16.71
CA ALA A 299 15.94 -17.66 16.47
C ALA A 299 14.84 -16.59 16.60
N ALA A 300 13.64 -16.85 16.06
CA ALA A 300 12.49 -15.96 16.19
C ALA A 300 12.08 -15.76 17.66
N ILE A 301 11.95 -16.85 18.43
CA ILE A 301 11.61 -16.82 19.85
C ILE A 301 12.64 -16.01 20.63
N LYS A 302 13.94 -16.33 20.44
CA LYS A 302 15.04 -15.65 21.10
C LYS A 302 15.04 -14.14 20.82
N GLY A 303 14.83 -13.75 19.56
CA GLY A 303 14.78 -12.35 19.16
C GLY A 303 13.60 -11.60 19.80
N PHE A 304 12.43 -12.24 19.86
CA PHE A 304 11.25 -11.66 20.47
C PHE A 304 11.40 -11.47 21.98
N GLU A 305 11.89 -12.50 22.69
CA GLU A 305 12.16 -12.42 24.12
C GLU A 305 13.20 -11.35 24.44
N HIS A 306 14.26 -11.25 23.63
CA HIS A 306 15.28 -10.21 23.77
C HIS A 306 14.67 -8.80 23.64
N LEU A 307 13.93 -8.53 22.57
CA LEU A 307 13.34 -7.20 22.35
C LEU A 307 12.25 -6.86 23.37
N GLN A 308 11.44 -7.82 23.81
CA GLN A 308 10.48 -7.61 24.90
C GLN A 308 11.16 -7.20 26.23
N GLY A 309 12.41 -7.61 26.45
CA GLY A 309 13.21 -7.17 27.59
C GLY A 309 13.88 -5.80 27.42
N LYS A 310 13.82 -5.20 26.23
CA LYS A 310 14.56 -3.99 25.84
C LYS A 310 13.67 -2.83 25.42
N GLN A 311 12.42 -3.10 25.12
CA GLN A 311 11.43 -2.09 24.77
C GLN A 311 10.03 -2.51 25.22
N SER A 312 9.17 -1.52 25.43
CA SER A 312 7.78 -1.74 25.85
C SER A 312 6.88 -0.61 25.35
N MET A 313 5.61 -0.94 25.12
CA MET A 313 4.56 0.05 24.81
C MET A 313 4.49 1.08 25.95
N ASP A 314 4.37 2.36 25.62
CA ASP A 314 4.33 3.50 26.54
C ASP A 314 5.60 3.67 27.44
N GLY A 315 6.66 2.90 27.19
CA GLY A 315 7.86 2.84 28.02
C GLY A 315 9.14 3.30 27.32
N SER A 316 10.28 2.90 27.89
CA SER A 316 11.58 3.10 27.26
C SER A 316 11.81 2.07 26.16
N CYS A 317 12.49 2.49 25.10
CA CYS A 317 13.08 1.60 24.11
C CYS A 317 14.61 1.80 24.11
N GLU A 318 15.36 0.77 24.50
CA GLU A 318 16.83 0.86 24.69
C GLU A 318 17.58 1.08 23.36
N TYR A 319 17.08 0.52 22.26
CA TYR A 319 17.75 0.56 20.95
C TYR A 319 17.24 1.66 20.02
N CYS A 320 16.07 2.22 20.32
CA CYS A 320 15.50 3.34 19.58
C CYS A 320 16.33 4.62 19.77
N ASP A 321 16.73 5.31 18.68
CA ASP A 321 17.50 6.56 18.75
C ASP A 321 16.84 7.65 19.63
N ASP A 322 15.51 7.74 19.62
CA ASP A 322 14.72 8.66 20.45
C ASP A 322 14.29 8.08 21.80
N GLY A 323 14.66 6.83 22.09
CA GLY A 323 14.37 6.13 23.34
C GLY A 323 12.92 5.69 23.51
N LYS A 324 12.08 5.74 22.46
CA LYS A 324 10.64 5.42 22.55
C LYS A 324 10.15 4.61 21.35
N GLU A 325 9.15 3.77 21.58
CA GLU A 325 8.45 3.09 20.48
C GLU A 325 7.54 4.06 19.70
N ASN A 326 7.36 3.77 18.41
CA ASN A 326 6.39 4.48 17.57
C ASN A 326 5.52 3.51 16.76
N ILE A 327 4.72 3.99 15.82
CA ILE A 327 3.84 3.12 15.00
C ILE A 327 4.58 1.98 14.28
N ILE A 328 5.84 2.19 13.89
CA ILE A 328 6.64 1.19 13.18
C ILE A 328 6.94 0.01 14.10
N ASP A 329 7.32 0.28 15.35
CA ASP A 329 7.48 -0.76 16.38
C ASP A 329 6.17 -1.53 16.58
N ASP A 330 5.02 -0.84 16.56
CA ASP A 330 3.72 -1.47 16.78
C ASP A 330 3.34 -2.47 15.69
N TYR A 331 3.45 -2.10 14.42
CA TYR A 331 3.05 -3.03 13.36
C TYR A 331 4.05 -4.17 13.16
N THR A 332 5.35 -3.94 13.39
CA THR A 332 6.34 -5.03 13.28
C THR A 332 6.27 -5.97 14.48
N ALA A 333 6.09 -5.46 15.70
CA ALA A 333 5.91 -6.29 16.89
C ALA A 333 4.58 -7.06 16.87
N LEU A 334 3.50 -6.45 16.35
CA LEU A 334 2.23 -7.15 16.12
C LEU A 334 2.42 -8.33 15.18
N LEU A 335 3.09 -8.11 14.04
CA LEU A 335 3.31 -9.16 13.05
C LEU A 335 4.22 -10.26 13.61
N ALA A 336 5.27 -9.90 14.36
CA ALA A 336 6.16 -10.83 15.05
C ALA A 336 5.39 -11.75 16.02
N ALA A 337 4.62 -11.17 16.93
CA ALA A 337 3.84 -11.93 17.90
C ALA A 337 2.77 -12.81 17.22
N THR A 338 2.14 -12.29 16.15
CA THR A 338 1.12 -13.03 15.39
C THR A 338 1.71 -14.26 14.69
N GLU A 339 2.88 -14.13 14.03
CA GLU A 339 3.51 -15.26 13.36
C GLU A 339 4.14 -16.25 14.33
N LEU A 340 4.66 -15.79 15.48
CA LEU A 340 5.10 -16.68 16.56
C LEU A 340 3.95 -17.52 17.11
N TYR A 341 2.80 -16.91 17.36
CA TYR A 341 1.61 -17.68 17.74
C TYR A 341 1.19 -18.65 16.64
N ALA A 342 1.19 -18.23 15.37
CA ALA A 342 0.86 -19.12 14.25
C ALA A 342 1.82 -20.31 14.11
N ALA A 343 3.09 -20.15 14.50
CA ALA A 343 4.10 -21.21 14.44
C ALA A 343 4.13 -22.14 15.67
N THR A 344 3.66 -21.66 16.83
CA THR A 344 3.84 -22.36 18.13
C THR A 344 2.53 -22.77 18.82
N GLU A 345 1.43 -22.09 18.51
CA GLU A 345 0.17 -22.12 19.25
C GLU A 345 0.29 -21.70 20.74
N ASP A 346 1.42 -21.11 21.15
CA ASP A 346 1.60 -20.62 22.53
C ASP A 346 0.80 -19.33 22.76
N LYS A 347 -0.19 -19.42 23.65
CA LYS A 347 -1.11 -18.33 24.00
C LYS A 347 -0.41 -17.10 24.59
N ALA A 348 0.84 -17.19 25.06
CA ALA A 348 1.63 -16.03 25.45
C ALA A 348 1.83 -15.07 24.27
N TYR A 349 2.18 -15.58 23.09
CA TYR A 349 2.34 -14.76 21.88
C TYR A 349 1.02 -14.19 21.38
N LEU A 350 -0.07 -14.96 21.47
CA LEU A 350 -1.40 -14.43 21.14
C LEU A 350 -1.79 -13.28 22.07
N THR A 351 -1.47 -13.39 23.36
CA THR A 351 -1.72 -12.33 24.35
C THR A 351 -0.94 -11.06 24.00
N GLU A 352 0.34 -11.19 23.62
CA GLU A 352 1.14 -10.05 23.16
C GLU A 352 0.61 -9.46 21.84
N ALA A 353 0.23 -10.31 20.87
CA ALA A 353 -0.37 -9.86 19.62
C ALA A 353 -1.66 -9.07 19.87
N ARG A 354 -2.50 -9.51 20.81
CA ARG A 354 -3.73 -8.79 21.19
C ARG A 354 -3.45 -7.41 21.80
N LYS A 355 -2.42 -7.30 22.65
CA LYS A 355 -1.98 -6.01 23.21
C LYS A 355 -1.51 -5.07 22.10
N ARG A 356 -0.63 -5.56 21.21
CA ARG A 356 -0.10 -4.79 20.07
C ARG A 356 -1.19 -4.38 19.09
N ALA A 357 -2.16 -5.26 18.80
CA ALA A 357 -3.29 -4.93 17.93
C ALA A 357 -4.16 -3.81 18.51
N ARG A 358 -4.43 -3.86 19.82
CA ARG A 358 -5.15 -2.79 20.54
C ARG A 358 -4.35 -1.48 20.51
N HIS A 359 -3.04 -1.53 20.75
CA HIS A 359 -2.17 -0.35 20.76
C HIS A 359 -2.11 0.31 19.38
N LEU A 360 -1.84 -0.46 18.32
CA LEU A 360 -1.84 0.03 16.94
C LEU A 360 -3.20 0.61 16.53
N SER A 361 -4.31 -0.04 16.92
CA SER A 361 -5.66 0.46 16.61
C SER A 361 -5.95 1.82 17.27
N LYS A 362 -5.38 2.10 18.44
CA LYS A 362 -5.54 3.40 19.14
C LYS A 362 -4.83 4.55 18.46
N ARG A 363 -3.83 4.29 17.61
CA ARG A 363 -3.15 5.34 16.81
C ARG A 363 -4.03 5.91 15.70
N MET A 364 -5.24 5.38 15.51
CA MET A 364 -6.16 5.84 14.48
C MET A 364 -6.68 7.25 14.79
N SER A 365 -6.44 8.20 13.88
CA SER A 365 -7.05 9.53 13.94
C SER A 365 -8.55 9.48 13.65
N GLU A 366 -9.28 10.52 14.04
CA GLU A 366 -10.71 10.67 13.71
C GLU A 366 -11.01 10.64 12.20
N LYS A 367 -10.03 11.00 11.36
CA LYS A 367 -10.18 11.01 9.89
C LYS A 367 -9.88 9.64 9.26
N GLY A 368 -9.26 8.71 9.98
CA GLY A 368 -8.93 7.37 9.51
C GLY A 368 -7.49 7.16 9.03
N TYR A 369 -6.59 8.14 9.14
CA TYR A 369 -5.14 7.88 9.04
C TYR A 369 -4.55 7.54 10.41
N PHE A 370 -3.41 6.87 10.45
CA PHE A 370 -2.70 6.58 11.70
C PHE A 370 -1.73 7.70 12.10
N TRP A 371 -1.56 7.92 13.40
CA TRP A 371 -0.48 8.74 13.95
C TRP A 371 0.82 7.97 14.04
N SER A 372 1.95 8.64 13.75
CA SER A 372 3.29 8.06 13.93
C SER A 372 3.71 8.03 15.39
N ASP A 373 3.35 9.09 16.11
CA ASP A 373 3.73 9.40 17.49
C ASP A 373 2.54 9.34 18.44
N ASP A 374 2.81 9.24 19.74
CA ASP A 374 1.78 9.19 20.79
C ASP A 374 1.17 10.57 21.08
N ASP A 375 1.91 11.65 20.79
CA ASP A 375 1.44 13.03 20.94
C ASP A 375 0.47 13.45 19.82
N GLU A 376 0.20 12.56 18.86
CA GLU A 376 -0.70 12.81 17.72
C GLU A 376 -0.31 14.05 16.90
N THR A 377 0.99 14.27 16.69
CA THR A 377 1.49 15.46 15.99
C THR A 377 2.04 15.17 14.61
N ARG A 378 2.28 13.90 14.27
CA ARG A 378 2.88 13.47 13.00
C ARG A 378 2.05 12.35 12.37
N PRO A 379 1.27 12.63 11.29
CA PRO A 379 0.60 11.57 10.54
C PRO A 379 1.60 10.54 10.04
N PHE A 380 1.20 9.27 10.05
CA PHE A 380 1.99 8.20 9.47
C PHE A 380 1.92 8.26 7.94
N TRP A 381 3.09 8.46 7.36
CA TRP A 381 3.40 8.27 5.96
C TRP A 381 4.74 7.54 5.88
N HIS A 382 4.93 6.77 4.81
CA HIS A 382 6.16 6.01 4.59
C HIS A 382 6.34 5.73 3.10
N ALA A 383 7.51 6.02 2.53
CA ALA A 383 7.77 5.80 1.10
C ALA A 383 8.02 4.31 0.71
N SER A 384 7.91 3.40 1.66
CA SER A 384 8.02 1.95 1.46
C SER A 384 6.81 1.23 2.02
N ASP A 385 6.54 1.45 3.32
CA ASP A 385 5.76 0.49 4.11
C ASP A 385 4.41 1.03 4.57
N ALA A 386 3.83 2.00 3.84
CA ALA A 386 2.59 2.65 4.27
C ALA A 386 1.40 1.67 4.42
N GLY A 387 1.43 0.52 3.72
CA GLY A 387 0.45 -0.54 3.86
C GLY A 387 0.64 -1.48 5.07
N LEU A 388 1.81 -1.48 5.72
CA LEU A 388 2.13 -2.46 6.79
C LEU A 388 1.22 -2.41 8.01
N PRO A 389 0.79 -1.23 8.54
CA PRO A 389 -0.18 -1.20 9.64
C PRO A 389 -1.44 -2.00 9.34
N LEU A 390 -1.97 -1.84 8.11
CA LEU A 390 -3.20 -2.50 7.68
C LEU A 390 -2.96 -4.00 7.40
N VAL A 391 -1.79 -4.37 6.86
CA VAL A 391 -1.39 -5.78 6.70
C VAL A 391 -1.27 -6.48 8.06
N ALA A 392 -0.61 -5.86 9.04
CA ALA A 392 -0.41 -6.43 10.38
C ALA A 392 -1.74 -6.64 11.12
N LEU A 393 -2.63 -5.64 11.12
CA LEU A 393 -3.98 -5.77 11.69
C LEU A 393 -4.81 -6.85 10.98
N SER A 394 -4.73 -6.92 9.65
CA SER A 394 -5.44 -7.92 8.85
C SER A 394 -4.93 -9.34 9.13
N ARG A 395 -3.61 -9.51 9.26
CA ARG A 395 -2.98 -10.79 9.60
C ARG A 395 -3.36 -11.23 11.02
N PHE A 396 -3.32 -10.32 11.98
CA PHE A 396 -3.82 -10.58 13.33
C PHE A 396 -5.30 -11.00 13.31
N ALA A 397 -6.17 -10.24 12.62
CA ALA A 397 -7.59 -10.56 12.52
C ALA A 397 -7.83 -11.94 11.88
N GLU A 398 -7.04 -12.33 10.87
CA GLU A 398 -7.12 -13.66 10.26
C GLU A 398 -6.88 -14.78 11.30
N ILE A 399 -5.90 -14.60 12.18
CA ILE A 399 -5.50 -15.57 13.20
C ILE A 399 -6.45 -15.56 14.41
N GLU A 400 -6.81 -14.37 14.90
CA GLU A 400 -7.72 -14.18 16.03
C GLU A 400 -9.13 -14.69 15.71
N SER A 401 -9.58 -14.59 14.45
CA SER A 401 -10.88 -15.10 14.01
C SER A 401 -11.04 -16.63 14.07
N LYS A 402 -9.92 -17.35 14.24
CA LYS A 402 -9.88 -18.81 14.35
C LYS A 402 -9.88 -19.28 15.81
N GLN A 403 -9.90 -18.36 16.78
CA GLN A 403 -9.84 -18.70 18.20
C GLN A 403 -11.21 -19.10 18.73
N ASP A 404 -11.23 -20.13 19.58
CA ASP A 404 -12.42 -20.55 20.30
C ASP A 404 -12.80 -19.53 21.40
N ILE A 405 -14.10 -19.47 21.69
CA ILE A 405 -14.66 -18.62 22.74
C ILE A 405 -14.11 -19.04 24.11
N SER A 406 -13.59 -18.07 24.88
CA SER A 406 -13.13 -18.30 26.25
C SER A 406 -13.60 -17.20 27.20
N SER A 407 -14.25 -17.57 28.31
CA SER A 407 -14.72 -16.60 29.32
C SER A 407 -13.61 -16.03 30.21
N ASP A 408 -12.42 -16.63 30.16
CA ASP A 408 -11.34 -16.37 31.13
C ASP A 408 -10.17 -15.58 30.51
N GLU A 409 -10.30 -15.17 29.24
CA GLU A 409 -9.27 -14.39 28.53
C GLU A 409 -9.49 -12.88 28.70
N PHE A 410 -8.52 -12.21 29.33
CA PHE A 410 -8.51 -10.76 29.56
C PHE A 410 -7.22 -10.13 29.02
N ILE A 411 -7.33 -8.93 28.47
CA ILE A 411 -6.20 -8.06 28.11
C ILE A 411 -6.36 -6.76 28.89
N ASP A 412 -5.38 -6.41 29.72
CA ASP A 412 -5.43 -5.22 30.59
C ASP A 412 -6.72 -5.12 31.44
N LYS A 413 -7.18 -6.27 31.94
CA LYS A 413 -8.44 -6.44 32.70
C LYS A 413 -9.72 -6.22 31.89
N ILE A 414 -9.63 -6.09 30.57
CA ILE A 414 -10.76 -6.02 29.65
C ILE A 414 -11.00 -7.42 29.08
N PRO A 415 -12.22 -7.98 29.17
CA PRO A 415 -12.50 -9.30 28.59
C PRO A 415 -12.33 -9.25 27.07
N VAL A 416 -11.71 -10.28 26.50
CA VAL A 416 -11.62 -10.44 25.04
C VAL A 416 -12.99 -10.84 24.48
N TRP A 417 -13.70 -11.71 25.19
CA TRP A 417 -15.01 -12.23 24.80
C TRP A 417 -16.11 -11.65 25.69
N VAL A 418 -17.03 -10.91 25.09
CA VAL A 418 -18.15 -10.27 25.79
C VAL A 418 -19.46 -10.95 25.38
N ARG A 419 -20.24 -11.41 26.35
CA ARG A 419 -21.60 -11.89 26.08
C ARG A 419 -22.54 -10.68 25.98
N PRO A 420 -23.17 -10.42 24.82
CA PRO A 420 -24.14 -9.36 24.72
C PRO A 420 -25.42 -9.68 25.54
N ASP A 421 -26.25 -8.67 25.81
CA ASP A 421 -27.60 -8.84 26.39
C ASP A 421 -28.59 -9.49 25.38
N CYS A 422 -28.18 -10.56 24.70
CA CYS A 422 -29.00 -11.43 23.86
C CYS A 422 -28.70 -12.90 24.12
N ASP A 423 -29.62 -13.78 23.70
CA ASP A 423 -29.38 -15.23 23.65
C ASP A 423 -28.53 -15.54 22.41
N CYS A 424 -27.26 -15.18 22.49
CA CYS A 424 -26.29 -15.18 21.40
C CYS A 424 -24.91 -15.56 21.95
N ASP A 425 -24.07 -16.13 21.08
CA ASP A 425 -22.71 -16.51 21.46
C ASP A 425 -21.87 -15.27 21.83
N PRO A 426 -20.92 -15.40 22.78
CA PRO A 426 -19.97 -14.34 23.11
C PRO A 426 -19.25 -13.78 21.89
N MET A 427 -19.05 -12.47 21.92
CA MET A 427 -18.46 -11.66 20.86
C MET A 427 -17.00 -11.33 21.19
N ASN A 428 -16.07 -11.53 20.25
CA ASN A 428 -14.68 -11.08 20.43
C ASN A 428 -14.59 -9.56 20.21
N GLU A 429 -14.68 -8.78 21.29
CA GLU A 429 -14.75 -7.32 21.19
C GLU A 429 -13.49 -6.72 20.56
N LEU A 430 -12.32 -7.29 20.87
CA LEU A 430 -11.05 -6.85 20.29
C LEU A 430 -11.02 -7.04 18.77
N LEU A 431 -11.50 -8.19 18.27
CA LEU A 431 -11.57 -8.46 16.84
C LEU A 431 -12.49 -7.45 16.12
N TYR A 432 -13.59 -7.02 16.75
CA TYR A 432 -14.43 -5.94 16.22
C TYR A 432 -13.70 -4.59 16.21
N GLN A 433 -13.02 -4.22 17.29
CA GLN A 433 -12.23 -2.98 17.36
C GLN A 433 -11.15 -2.94 16.27
N VAL A 434 -10.46 -4.06 16.06
CA VAL A 434 -9.49 -4.21 14.96
C VAL A 434 -10.18 -4.13 13.60
N GLY A 435 -11.32 -4.80 13.43
CA GLY A 435 -12.12 -4.72 12.20
C GLY A 435 -12.56 -3.29 11.86
N ASP A 436 -12.94 -2.50 12.87
CA ASP A 436 -13.29 -1.10 12.73
C ASP A 436 -12.08 -0.25 12.33
N ALA A 437 -10.91 -0.47 12.94
CA ALA A 437 -9.67 0.21 12.56
C ALA A 437 -9.26 -0.12 11.11
N ILE A 438 -9.30 -1.40 10.72
CA ILE A 438 -9.06 -1.86 9.34
C ILE A 438 -10.02 -1.14 8.37
N SER A 439 -11.30 -1.14 8.71
CA SER A 439 -12.36 -0.53 7.89
C SER A 439 -12.19 0.98 7.76
N ALA A 440 -11.88 1.68 8.85
CA ALA A 440 -11.65 3.12 8.89
C ALA A 440 -10.47 3.52 8.02
N HIS A 441 -9.33 2.84 8.16
CA HIS A 441 -8.13 3.15 7.37
C HIS A 441 -8.31 2.89 5.88
N LEU A 442 -8.86 1.72 5.54
CA LEU A 442 -9.14 1.36 4.15
C LEU A 442 -10.08 2.39 3.51
N ASN A 443 -11.16 2.78 4.20
CA ASN A 443 -12.08 3.80 3.69
C ASN A 443 -11.40 5.16 3.53
N TRP A 444 -10.55 5.54 4.50
CA TRP A 444 -9.79 6.78 4.42
C TRP A 444 -8.88 6.80 3.19
N LEU A 445 -8.09 5.74 2.94
CA LEU A 445 -7.21 5.62 1.77
C LEU A 445 -7.96 5.82 0.44
N VAL A 446 -9.12 5.19 0.29
CA VAL A 446 -9.96 5.36 -0.93
C VAL A 446 -10.51 6.80 -1.00
N SER A 447 -10.96 7.35 0.12
CA SER A 447 -11.56 8.70 0.14
C SER A 447 -10.55 9.82 -0.10
N ILE A 448 -9.38 9.80 0.55
CA ILE A 448 -8.35 10.83 0.38
C ILE A 448 -7.79 10.83 -1.04
N THR A 449 -7.71 9.65 -1.67
CA THR A 449 -7.21 9.49 -3.04
C THR A 449 -8.16 10.09 -4.09
N THR A 450 -9.44 10.24 -3.74
CA THR A 450 -10.48 10.82 -4.60
C THR A 450 -10.95 12.22 -4.16
N GLU A 451 -10.31 12.79 -3.13
CA GLU A 451 -10.63 14.12 -2.59
C GLU A 451 -10.36 15.26 -3.60
N VAL A 452 -9.36 15.06 -4.46
CA VAL A 452 -8.95 16.00 -5.50
C VAL A 452 -8.96 15.31 -6.87
N ASP A 453 -8.88 16.09 -7.94
CA ASP A 453 -8.68 15.55 -9.28
C ASP A 453 -7.46 14.61 -9.28
N ASN A 454 -7.64 13.36 -9.71
CA ASN A 454 -6.63 12.32 -9.67
C ASN A 454 -6.84 11.28 -10.80
N PRO A 455 -6.58 11.65 -12.06
CA PRO A 455 -6.89 10.82 -13.23
C PRO A 455 -6.11 9.50 -13.27
N PHE A 456 -4.95 9.45 -12.61
CA PHE A 456 -4.11 8.25 -12.48
C PHE A 456 -4.48 7.38 -11.27
N GLY A 457 -5.28 7.90 -10.34
CA GLY A 457 -5.64 7.20 -9.10
C GLY A 457 -4.48 7.00 -8.14
N TYR A 458 -3.42 7.82 -8.22
CA TYR A 458 -2.24 7.69 -7.37
C TYR A 458 -2.61 7.86 -5.88
N ALA A 459 -2.21 6.90 -5.05
CA ALA A 459 -2.56 6.91 -3.62
C ALA A 459 -2.06 8.16 -2.90
N ARG A 460 -2.97 8.95 -2.34
CA ARG A 460 -2.65 10.15 -1.55
C ARG A 460 -2.43 9.81 -0.07
N GLN A 461 -1.84 10.74 0.68
CA GLN A 461 -1.48 10.56 2.08
C GLN A 461 -1.65 11.85 2.89
N ALA A 462 -1.67 11.73 4.21
CA ALA A 462 -1.54 12.87 5.12
C ALA A 462 -0.08 12.96 5.57
N ALA A 463 0.50 14.16 5.48
CA ALA A 463 1.86 14.42 5.93
C ALA A 463 1.94 15.77 6.64
N LYS A 464 2.84 15.88 7.61
CA LYS A 464 3.19 17.17 8.23
C LYS A 464 4.38 17.75 7.47
N THR A 465 4.17 18.92 6.88
CA THR A 465 5.18 19.64 6.10
C THR A 465 4.96 21.13 6.30
N GLN A 466 6.05 21.91 6.35
CA GLN A 466 6.00 23.36 6.59
C GLN A 466 5.16 23.74 7.81
N GLY A 467 5.22 22.93 8.87
CA GLY A 467 4.53 23.17 10.15
C GLY A 467 3.02 22.84 10.17
N ALA A 468 2.45 22.30 9.09
CA ALA A 468 1.03 21.95 9.02
C ALA A 468 0.78 20.54 8.47
N ILE A 469 -0.28 19.89 8.93
CA ILE A 469 -0.76 18.63 8.35
C ILE A 469 -1.51 18.95 7.05
N LYS A 470 -1.04 18.38 5.94
CA LYS A 470 -1.63 18.53 4.60
C LYS A 470 -1.87 17.16 3.98
N ASN A 471 -2.85 17.08 3.08
CA ASN A 471 -3.02 15.91 2.23
C ASN A 471 -2.16 16.09 0.97
N THR A 472 -1.19 15.21 0.74
CA THR A 472 -0.21 15.28 -0.34
C THR A 472 -0.32 14.08 -1.27
N PHE A 473 0.21 14.20 -2.50
CA PHE A 473 0.45 13.04 -3.36
C PHE A 473 1.70 12.31 -2.87
N PHE A 474 2.84 13.01 -2.84
CA PHE A 474 4.14 12.46 -2.48
C PHE A 474 4.56 12.84 -1.06
N ILE A 475 5.53 12.12 -0.52
CA ILE A 475 6.14 12.41 0.78
C ILE A 475 6.84 13.77 0.76
N PRO A 476 6.86 14.48 1.90
CA PRO A 476 7.64 15.70 2.02
C PRO A 476 9.15 15.42 1.96
N HIS A 477 9.89 16.32 1.31
CA HIS A 477 11.35 16.32 1.34
C HIS A 477 11.85 16.96 2.65
N ASP A 478 11.07 17.84 3.29
CA ASP A 478 11.35 18.44 4.60
C ASP A 478 11.04 17.48 5.77
N ASN A 479 11.71 16.34 5.81
CA ASN A 479 11.50 15.32 6.83
C ASN A 479 12.67 15.20 7.84
N GLU A 480 12.57 14.24 8.75
CA GLU A 480 13.50 14.05 9.86
C GLU A 480 14.91 13.63 9.41
N SER A 481 15.04 12.96 8.25
CA SER A 481 16.34 12.57 7.70
C SER A 481 17.15 13.74 7.13
N LYS A 482 16.50 14.85 6.80
CA LYS A 482 17.08 16.04 6.13
C LYS A 482 17.59 15.83 4.70
N TYR A 483 17.58 14.61 4.17
CA TYR A 483 18.03 14.36 2.80
C TYR A 483 17.24 13.28 2.06
N TRP A 484 16.70 12.30 2.79
CA TRP A 484 16.14 11.08 2.19
C TRP A 484 14.70 11.31 1.77
N TRP A 485 14.47 11.11 0.49
CA TRP A 485 13.18 11.03 -0.18
C TRP A 485 13.47 10.47 -1.57
N GLN A 486 12.53 9.71 -2.11
CA GLN A 486 12.67 9.04 -3.39
C GLN A 486 11.29 8.78 -3.97
N GLY A 487 11.22 8.13 -5.13
CA GLY A 487 10.00 7.53 -5.60
C GLY A 487 9.41 6.52 -4.61
N GLU A 488 8.12 6.26 -4.76
CA GLU A 488 7.30 5.57 -3.76
C GLU A 488 6.71 4.25 -4.26
N ASP A 489 7.36 3.57 -5.20
CA ASP A 489 6.78 2.37 -5.83
C ASP A 489 6.53 1.22 -4.81
N ALA A 490 7.37 1.14 -3.77
CA ALA A 490 7.18 0.20 -2.66
C ALA A 490 5.92 0.58 -1.86
N ARG A 491 5.78 1.87 -1.51
CA ARG A 491 4.60 2.39 -0.81
C ARG A 491 3.32 2.06 -1.55
N ILE A 492 3.21 2.38 -2.83
CA ILE A 492 1.94 2.20 -3.56
C ILE A 492 1.64 0.71 -3.80
N ALA A 493 2.66 -0.13 -4.00
CA ALA A 493 2.48 -1.59 -4.03
C ALA A 493 2.05 -2.14 -2.66
N SER A 494 2.62 -1.65 -1.56
CA SER A 494 2.22 -2.03 -0.20
C SER A 494 0.76 -1.67 0.08
N LEU A 495 0.31 -0.50 -0.36
CA LEU A 495 -1.06 -0.03 -0.20
C LEU A 495 -2.03 -0.85 -1.05
N SER A 496 -1.65 -1.23 -2.28
CA SER A 496 -2.41 -2.16 -3.11
C SER A 496 -2.60 -3.51 -2.42
N ALA A 497 -1.50 -4.10 -1.92
CA ALA A 497 -1.55 -5.36 -1.17
C ALA A 497 -2.46 -5.25 0.06
N ALA A 498 -2.29 -4.18 0.84
CA ALA A 498 -2.96 -3.96 2.10
C ALA A 498 -4.49 -3.83 1.93
N VAL A 499 -4.98 -3.00 1.00
CA VAL A 499 -6.43 -2.81 0.86
C VAL A 499 -7.14 -4.04 0.33
N ILE A 500 -6.48 -4.82 -0.55
CA ILE A 500 -7.06 -6.07 -1.07
C ILE A 500 -7.11 -7.13 0.03
N TYR A 501 -6.03 -7.29 0.78
CA TYR A 501 -6.00 -8.25 1.90
C TYR A 501 -7.03 -7.86 2.98
N ALA A 502 -7.08 -6.58 3.37
CA ALA A 502 -8.06 -6.06 4.31
C ALA A 502 -9.51 -6.25 3.80
N ALA A 503 -9.80 -5.95 2.53
CA ALA A 503 -11.13 -6.14 1.97
C ALA A 503 -11.58 -7.61 1.99
N LYS A 504 -10.66 -8.55 1.70
CA LYS A 504 -10.90 -10.00 1.83
C LYS A 504 -11.22 -10.37 3.28
N ILE A 505 -10.42 -9.91 4.24
CA ILE A 505 -10.62 -10.15 5.67
C ILE A 505 -11.98 -9.61 6.15
N LEU A 506 -12.34 -8.38 5.76
CA LEU A 506 -13.64 -7.77 6.08
C LEU A 506 -14.82 -8.41 5.34
N GLY A 507 -14.58 -9.22 4.30
CA GLY A 507 -15.62 -9.84 3.48
C GLY A 507 -16.43 -8.85 2.62
N ARG A 508 -15.79 -7.76 2.15
CA ARG A 508 -16.44 -6.74 1.31
C ARG A 508 -16.75 -7.28 -0.09
N ASN A 509 -17.96 -7.01 -0.58
CA ASN A 509 -18.47 -7.43 -1.90
C ASN A 509 -19.22 -6.28 -2.60
N GLY A 510 -19.38 -6.37 -3.92
CA GLY A 510 -20.20 -5.44 -4.70
C GLY A 510 -19.54 -4.07 -4.90
N ALA A 511 -20.30 -2.99 -4.76
CA ALA A 511 -19.84 -1.62 -5.05
C ALA A 511 -18.67 -1.17 -4.14
N ASP A 512 -18.63 -1.61 -2.89
CA ASP A 512 -17.51 -1.32 -1.98
C ASP A 512 -16.20 -1.92 -2.52
N SER A 513 -16.27 -3.11 -3.11
CA SER A 513 -15.11 -3.78 -3.72
C SER A 513 -14.66 -3.11 -5.01
N GLU A 514 -15.54 -2.45 -5.75
CA GLU A 514 -15.17 -1.79 -7.01
C GLU A 514 -14.19 -0.63 -6.78
N ALA A 515 -14.51 0.27 -5.84
CA ALA A 515 -13.62 1.39 -5.50
C ALA A 515 -12.28 0.91 -4.90
N ILE A 516 -12.31 -0.15 -4.09
CA ILE A 516 -11.11 -0.75 -3.50
C ILE A 516 -10.24 -1.41 -4.59
N ASN A 517 -10.84 -2.20 -5.47
CA ASN A 517 -10.13 -2.85 -6.58
C ASN A 517 -9.56 -1.82 -7.54
N LYS A 518 -10.28 -0.70 -7.77
CA LYS A 518 -9.79 0.40 -8.58
C LYS A 518 -8.58 1.05 -7.93
N TYR A 519 -8.69 1.41 -6.65
CA TYR A 519 -7.56 1.95 -5.87
C TYR A 519 -6.34 1.04 -5.97
N ALA A 520 -6.49 -0.28 -5.71
CA ALA A 520 -5.37 -1.21 -5.77
C ALA A 520 -4.79 -1.37 -7.18
N THR A 521 -5.65 -1.40 -8.19
CA THR A 521 -5.22 -1.56 -9.60
C THR A 521 -4.51 -0.33 -10.13
N ASP A 522 -4.97 0.87 -9.79
CA ASP A 522 -4.34 2.11 -10.22
C ASP A 522 -2.87 2.20 -9.74
N GLN A 523 -2.56 1.67 -8.55
CA GLN A 523 -1.18 1.66 -8.03
C GLN A 523 -0.27 0.74 -8.85
N LEU A 524 -0.74 -0.45 -9.22
CA LEU A 524 0.04 -1.35 -10.07
C LEU A 524 0.14 -0.82 -11.50
N ASP A 525 -0.92 -0.22 -12.02
CA ASP A 525 -0.91 0.41 -13.33
C ASP A 525 0.12 1.57 -13.37
N TRP A 526 0.24 2.36 -12.29
CA TRP A 526 1.25 3.42 -12.18
C TRP A 526 2.67 2.88 -12.33
N ILE A 527 3.02 1.84 -11.58
CA ILE A 527 4.31 1.14 -11.65
C ILE A 527 4.56 0.60 -13.06
N LEU A 528 3.52 0.11 -13.72
CA LEU A 528 3.59 -0.56 -15.02
C LEU A 528 3.35 0.39 -16.22
N GLY A 529 3.49 1.70 -16.04
CA GLY A 529 3.55 2.68 -17.14
C GLY A 529 2.33 3.58 -17.32
N LYS A 530 1.26 3.41 -16.52
CA LYS A 530 0.13 4.35 -16.45
C LYS A 530 0.49 5.51 -15.51
N ASN A 531 1.48 6.31 -15.91
CA ASN A 531 1.92 7.50 -15.19
C ASN A 531 2.26 8.62 -16.20
N PRO A 532 2.35 9.90 -15.77
CA PRO A 532 2.58 11.04 -16.68
C PRO A 532 3.83 10.98 -17.55
N TYR A 533 4.77 10.10 -17.23
CA TYR A 533 6.04 9.92 -17.95
C TYR A 533 6.05 8.70 -18.87
N GLY A 534 4.96 7.90 -18.84
CA GLY A 534 4.80 6.69 -19.65
C GLY A 534 5.91 5.66 -19.41
N VAL A 535 6.48 5.61 -18.21
CA VAL A 535 7.61 4.74 -17.87
C VAL A 535 7.15 3.55 -17.05
N CYS A 536 7.46 2.33 -17.49
CA CYS A 536 7.29 1.12 -16.71
C CYS A 536 8.51 0.96 -15.79
N MET A 537 8.29 1.09 -14.48
CA MET A 537 9.34 1.05 -13.45
C MET A 537 9.90 -0.35 -13.23
N MET A 538 9.18 -1.39 -13.63
CA MET A 538 9.70 -2.75 -13.69
C MET A 538 10.61 -2.92 -14.91
N TYR A 539 11.91 -3.05 -14.66
CA TYR A 539 12.92 -3.15 -15.70
C TYR A 539 12.74 -4.42 -16.54
N GLY A 540 12.84 -4.28 -17.86
CA GLY A 540 12.63 -5.35 -18.84
C GLY A 540 11.16 -5.63 -19.17
N LYS A 541 10.22 -4.82 -18.68
CA LYS A 541 8.79 -4.90 -19.00
C LYS A 541 8.26 -3.60 -19.61
N GLY A 542 7.14 -3.67 -20.31
CA GLY A 542 6.53 -2.49 -20.92
C GLY A 542 7.33 -1.95 -22.13
N LEU A 543 7.17 -0.65 -22.41
CA LEU A 543 7.69 0.02 -23.60
C LEU A 543 8.89 0.94 -23.31
N LYS A 544 8.92 1.52 -22.11
CA LYS A 544 9.97 2.44 -21.66
C LYS A 544 10.35 2.10 -20.23
N ASN A 545 11.61 1.76 -19.98
CA ASN A 545 12.13 1.49 -18.63
C ASN A 545 13.05 2.63 -18.16
N PRO A 546 13.26 2.76 -16.83
CA PRO A 546 14.35 3.56 -16.29
C PRO A 546 15.70 3.13 -16.88
N ASP A 547 16.61 4.09 -17.00
CA ASP A 547 17.99 3.80 -17.36
C ASP A 547 18.66 2.95 -16.28
N LYS A 548 19.68 2.18 -16.67
CA LYS A 548 20.45 1.39 -15.71
C LYS A 548 21.14 2.31 -14.70
N TYR A 549 21.09 1.91 -13.44
CA TYR A 549 21.77 2.57 -12.33
C TYR A 549 22.69 1.57 -11.64
N ASN A 550 23.95 1.97 -11.44
CA ASN A 550 24.98 1.18 -10.73
C ASN A 550 25.63 1.96 -9.58
N GLY A 551 25.17 3.19 -9.31
CA GLY A 551 25.70 4.05 -8.27
C GLY A 551 27.22 4.26 -8.37
N SER A 552 27.91 4.17 -7.24
CA SER A 552 29.37 4.14 -7.16
C SER A 552 29.95 2.72 -7.15
N SER A 553 29.11 1.69 -7.31
CA SER A 553 29.56 0.29 -7.29
C SER A 553 29.99 -0.18 -8.70
N ASP A 554 31.02 -1.02 -8.76
CA ASP A 554 31.40 -1.73 -10.00
C ASP A 554 30.43 -2.88 -10.35
N TYR A 555 29.31 -2.98 -9.62
CA TYR A 555 28.29 -4.00 -9.76
C TYR A 555 27.12 -3.48 -10.60
N ASP A 556 26.85 -4.12 -11.75
CA ASP A 556 25.65 -3.84 -12.55
C ASP A 556 24.47 -4.67 -12.03
N ALA A 557 23.71 -4.12 -11.07
CA ALA A 557 22.54 -4.78 -10.49
C ALA A 557 21.18 -4.24 -10.96
N THR A 558 21.13 -3.47 -12.05
CA THR A 558 19.83 -3.26 -12.69
C THR A 558 19.38 -4.56 -13.37
N LEU A 559 18.48 -5.29 -12.71
CA LEU A 559 18.04 -6.62 -13.09
C LEU A 559 16.62 -6.62 -13.64
N GLU A 560 16.33 -7.49 -14.61
CA GLU A 560 14.96 -7.70 -15.09
C GLU A 560 14.06 -8.17 -13.93
N GLY A 561 12.87 -7.57 -13.82
CA GLY A 561 11.92 -7.84 -12.74
C GLY A 561 12.13 -6.97 -11.50
N GLY A 562 13.30 -6.35 -11.37
CA GLY A 562 13.56 -5.30 -10.39
C GLY A 562 12.75 -4.04 -10.72
N ILE A 563 12.29 -3.35 -9.67
CA ILE A 563 11.47 -2.13 -9.78
C ILE A 563 12.27 -0.96 -9.22
N ALA A 564 12.33 0.13 -9.99
CA ALA A 564 12.99 1.37 -9.60
C ALA A 564 12.23 2.11 -8.48
N ASN A 565 12.89 3.05 -7.82
CA ASN A 565 12.30 3.90 -6.79
C ASN A 565 11.00 4.57 -7.26
N GLY A 566 11.01 5.15 -8.45
CA GLY A 566 9.82 5.68 -9.11
C GLY A 566 9.69 7.21 -9.04
N ILE A 567 8.50 7.73 -9.31
CA ILE A 567 8.21 9.18 -9.45
C ILE A 567 8.01 9.84 -8.08
N SER A 568 8.45 11.09 -7.92
CA SER A 568 8.35 11.86 -6.68
C SER A 568 7.66 13.22 -6.85
N GLY A 569 7.47 13.91 -5.73
CA GLY A 569 7.11 15.33 -5.70
C GLY A 569 8.27 16.19 -6.20
N LEU A 570 7.95 17.33 -6.82
CA LEU A 570 8.96 18.27 -7.31
C LEU A 570 9.47 19.18 -6.20
N LYS A 571 8.56 19.67 -5.36
CA LYS A 571 8.83 20.67 -4.33
C LYS A 571 9.08 20.02 -2.98
N GLU A 572 9.69 20.80 -2.10
CA GLU A 572 10.05 20.39 -0.74
C GLU A 572 8.85 19.87 0.08
N ASP A 573 7.64 20.41 -0.13
CA ASP A 573 6.42 19.97 0.54
C ASP A 573 5.72 18.77 -0.12
N GLY A 574 6.39 18.12 -1.08
CA GLY A 574 5.86 16.99 -1.85
C GLY A 574 4.89 17.37 -2.97
N SER A 575 4.67 18.67 -3.23
CA SER A 575 3.82 19.12 -4.35
C SER A 575 4.54 19.14 -5.69
N GLY A 576 3.76 19.18 -6.77
CA GLY A 576 4.24 19.00 -8.14
C GLY A 576 4.63 17.55 -8.42
N ILE A 577 5.31 17.33 -9.54
CA ILE A 577 5.75 16.01 -9.96
C ILE A 577 7.09 16.11 -10.68
N VAL A 578 7.98 15.15 -10.45
CA VAL A 578 9.27 15.07 -11.11
C VAL A 578 9.68 13.61 -11.32
N TRP A 579 10.35 13.36 -12.43
CA TRP A 579 10.93 12.07 -12.78
C TRP A 579 12.29 12.32 -13.42
N ASP A 580 13.34 11.83 -12.77
CA ASP A 580 14.71 11.83 -13.29
C ASP A 580 15.17 13.20 -13.85
N ASP A 581 14.89 14.26 -13.09
CA ASP A 581 15.31 15.62 -13.41
C ASP A 581 15.97 16.26 -12.18
N VAL A 582 17.26 15.96 -12.04
CA VAL A 582 18.12 16.48 -10.97
C VAL A 582 18.21 18.02 -11.01
N ALA A 583 18.14 18.62 -12.19
CA ALA A 583 18.19 20.07 -12.33
C ALA A 583 16.92 20.74 -11.81
N ALA A 584 15.74 20.14 -12.06
CA ALA A 584 14.46 20.66 -11.59
C ALA A 584 14.35 20.76 -10.07
N ILE A 585 15.07 19.90 -9.32
CA ILE A 585 15.14 19.94 -7.86
C ILE A 585 16.29 20.80 -7.31
N GLY A 586 16.95 21.58 -8.18
CA GLY A 586 18.02 22.50 -7.79
C GLY A 586 19.35 21.83 -7.44
N LYS A 587 19.59 20.60 -7.93
CA LYS A 587 20.80 19.81 -7.65
C LYS A 587 21.66 19.54 -8.89
N SER A 588 21.66 20.44 -9.88
CA SER A 588 22.37 20.25 -11.16
C SER A 588 23.86 19.88 -11.03
N GLU A 589 24.52 20.36 -9.97
CA GLU A 589 25.94 20.06 -9.68
C GLU A 589 26.16 18.69 -9.01
N GLU A 590 25.08 17.97 -8.66
CA GLU A 590 25.11 16.66 -7.99
C GLU A 590 24.28 15.63 -8.80
N PRO A 591 24.67 15.30 -10.04
CA PRO A 591 23.91 14.43 -10.95
C PRO A 591 23.64 13.03 -10.38
N TRP A 592 24.45 12.58 -9.43
CA TRP A 592 24.27 11.33 -8.70
C TRP A 592 22.98 11.27 -7.88
N ASN A 593 22.29 12.39 -7.63
CA ASN A 593 20.97 12.39 -6.97
C ASN A 593 19.87 11.70 -7.78
N ASN A 594 20.14 11.25 -9.00
CA ASN A 594 19.20 10.47 -9.79
C ASN A 594 18.83 9.11 -9.15
N TRP A 595 19.60 8.63 -8.17
CA TRP A 595 19.26 7.47 -7.34
C TRP A 595 17.81 7.52 -6.83
N ARG A 596 17.31 8.70 -6.49
CA ARG A 596 15.94 8.95 -5.99
C ARG A 596 14.83 8.44 -6.92
N TRP A 597 15.12 8.25 -8.22
CA TRP A 597 14.12 7.85 -9.21
C TRP A 597 14.44 6.52 -9.88
N ILE A 598 15.68 6.35 -10.36
CA ILE A 598 16.01 5.25 -11.30
C ILE A 598 16.62 4.02 -10.65
N GLU A 599 17.13 4.14 -9.42
CA GLU A 599 17.73 3.02 -8.69
C GLU A 599 16.66 1.97 -8.35
N GLN A 600 16.93 0.70 -8.63
CA GLN A 600 16.14 -0.40 -8.10
C GLN A 600 16.47 -0.63 -6.63
N TRP A 601 15.46 -0.95 -5.84
CA TRP A 601 15.61 -1.23 -4.41
C TRP A 601 14.70 -2.40 -4.01
N LEU A 602 15.25 -3.34 -3.24
CA LEU A 602 14.67 -4.65 -2.94
C LEU A 602 13.19 -4.58 -2.47
N PRO A 603 12.77 -3.67 -1.56
CA PRO A 603 11.38 -3.54 -1.12
C PRO A 603 10.36 -3.29 -2.22
N HIS A 604 10.73 -2.68 -3.35
CA HIS A 604 9.78 -2.43 -4.45
C HIS A 604 9.26 -3.72 -5.05
N SER A 605 10.18 -4.62 -5.43
CA SER A 605 9.85 -5.95 -5.96
C SER A 605 9.15 -6.80 -4.91
N THR A 606 9.55 -6.69 -3.65
CA THR A 606 8.90 -7.38 -2.51
C THR A 606 7.45 -6.97 -2.33
N TRP A 607 7.16 -5.66 -2.33
CA TRP A 607 5.78 -5.19 -2.20
C TRP A 607 4.95 -5.47 -3.44
N TYR A 608 5.55 -5.46 -4.63
CA TYR A 608 4.86 -5.89 -5.84
C TYR A 608 4.49 -7.38 -5.78
N LEU A 609 5.38 -8.25 -5.30
CA LEU A 609 5.05 -9.66 -5.02
C LEU A 609 3.89 -9.78 -4.03
N MET A 610 3.89 -8.98 -2.95
CA MET A 610 2.79 -8.95 -1.98
C MET A 610 1.47 -8.47 -2.59
N ALA A 611 1.52 -7.51 -3.51
CA ALA A 611 0.33 -7.02 -4.22
C ALA A 611 -0.27 -8.09 -5.14
N LEU A 612 0.58 -8.82 -5.88
CA LEU A 612 0.13 -10.00 -6.65
C LEU A 612 -0.40 -11.09 -5.71
N THR A 613 0.27 -11.34 -4.59
CA THR A 613 -0.18 -12.30 -3.58
C THR A 613 -1.57 -11.97 -3.08
N ALA A 614 -1.82 -10.74 -2.62
CA ALA A 614 -3.14 -10.34 -2.14
C ALA A 614 -4.21 -10.42 -3.24
N ARG A 615 -3.88 -10.01 -4.47
CA ARG A 615 -4.78 -10.06 -5.63
C ARG A 615 -5.19 -11.49 -5.96
N TYR A 616 -4.23 -12.39 -6.08
CA TYR A 616 -4.43 -13.79 -6.44
C TYR A 616 -4.49 -14.73 -5.23
N ASP A 617 -4.71 -14.21 -4.03
CA ASP A 617 -4.80 -15.03 -2.82
C ASP A 617 -5.98 -16.02 -2.91
N GLU A 618 -5.63 -17.29 -2.76
CA GLU A 618 -6.42 -18.51 -2.93
C GLU A 618 -6.92 -19.09 -1.59
N VAL A 619 -6.48 -18.54 -0.46
CA VAL A 619 -6.59 -19.17 0.86
C VAL A 619 -7.40 -18.33 1.85
N THR A 620 -7.22 -17.02 1.87
CA THR A 620 -7.80 -16.16 2.91
C THR A 620 -9.33 -16.13 2.84
N GLU A 621 -9.96 -16.30 4.00
CA GLU A 621 -11.40 -16.18 4.18
C GLU A 621 -11.75 -14.96 5.04
N ALA A 622 -12.94 -14.41 4.83
CA ALA A 622 -13.45 -13.31 5.65
C ALA A 622 -13.72 -13.77 7.09
N PHE A 623 -13.30 -12.96 8.08
CA PHE A 623 -13.48 -13.33 9.49
C PHE A 623 -14.96 -13.38 9.89
N ASN A 624 -15.80 -12.57 9.25
CA ASN A 624 -17.24 -12.51 9.53
C ASN A 624 -18.02 -13.77 9.11
N LYS A 625 -17.48 -14.61 8.23
CA LYS A 625 -18.09 -15.91 7.86
C LYS A 625 -18.01 -16.94 8.99
N ARG A 626 -17.10 -16.75 9.93
CA ARG A 626 -16.84 -17.67 11.05
C ARG A 626 -17.39 -17.16 12.39
N MET A 627 -18.03 -15.99 12.38
CA MET A 627 -18.69 -15.43 13.54
C MET A 627 -20.18 -15.83 13.54
N PRO A 628 -20.76 -16.19 14.70
CA PRO A 628 -22.14 -16.63 14.79
C PRO A 628 -23.09 -15.60 14.16
N THR A 629 -24.02 -16.11 13.36
CA THR A 629 -24.87 -15.37 12.42
C THR A 629 -25.86 -14.41 13.10
N SER A 630 -25.81 -14.25 14.42
CA SER A 630 -26.69 -13.38 15.21
C SER A 630 -26.21 -11.94 15.33
N ILE A 631 -24.96 -11.60 15.00
CA ILE A 631 -24.45 -10.21 15.16
C ILE A 631 -24.61 -9.36 13.88
N ASN A 632 -24.64 -9.99 12.69
CA ASN A 632 -24.89 -9.27 11.42
C ASN A 632 -26.34 -8.78 11.23
N ARG A 633 -27.24 -8.98 12.21
CA ARG A 633 -28.64 -8.52 12.14
C ARG A 633 -29.13 -7.61 13.26
N GLN A 634 -28.39 -7.40 14.35
CA GLN A 634 -28.86 -6.53 15.44
C GLN A 634 -28.24 -5.14 15.46
N ILE A 635 -27.07 -4.92 14.84
CA ILE A 635 -26.52 -3.57 14.68
C ILE A 635 -27.20 -2.83 13.49
N ALA A 636 -27.77 -3.56 12.52
CA ALA A 636 -28.27 -2.99 11.25
C ALA A 636 -29.79 -2.67 11.16
N GLN A 637 -30.59 -2.88 12.22
CA GLN A 637 -32.00 -2.47 12.22
C GLN A 637 -32.41 -1.75 13.51
N GLN A 638 -31.72 -0.66 13.87
CA GLN A 638 -32.20 0.21 14.96
C GLN A 638 -33.51 0.93 14.60
N PHE A 639 -33.72 1.26 13.33
CA PHE A 639 -35.00 1.76 12.81
C PHE A 639 -35.22 1.45 11.33
N LYS A 640 -36.49 1.36 10.92
CA LYS A 640 -36.97 1.21 9.54
C LYS A 640 -37.52 2.54 9.03
N LEU A 641 -37.31 2.79 7.73
CA LEU A 641 -37.85 3.94 7.02
C LEU A 641 -38.79 3.45 5.92
N SER A 642 -39.92 4.12 5.76
CA SER A 642 -40.82 3.94 4.63
C SER A 642 -41.23 5.32 4.12
N LEU A 643 -40.91 5.61 2.86
CA LEU A 643 -41.29 6.85 2.20
C LEU A 643 -42.48 6.57 1.28
N SER A 644 -43.64 7.13 1.63
CA SER A 644 -44.86 7.04 0.81
C SER A 644 -45.21 8.45 0.32
N GLY A 645 -44.89 8.73 -0.95
CA GLY A 645 -44.98 10.09 -1.49
C GLY A 645 -44.03 11.03 -0.76
N ARG A 646 -44.58 12.10 -0.15
CA ARG A 646 -43.81 13.06 0.67
C ARG A 646 -43.98 12.84 2.17
N THR A 647 -44.37 11.64 2.59
CA THR A 647 -44.49 11.27 4.00
C THR A 647 -43.45 10.22 4.34
N LEU A 648 -42.53 10.55 5.25
CA LEU A 648 -41.54 9.63 5.77
C LEU A 648 -42.04 9.04 7.09
N ASN A 649 -42.19 7.72 7.13
CA ASN A 649 -42.51 6.96 8.33
C ASN A 649 -41.24 6.31 8.88
N ILE A 650 -41.03 6.47 10.18
CA ILE A 650 -39.86 5.99 10.92
C ILE A 650 -40.38 5.03 11.98
N SER A 651 -39.88 3.79 11.99
CA SER A 651 -40.20 2.78 13.00
C SER A 651 -38.93 2.36 13.72
N VAL A 652 -38.76 2.80 14.96
CA VAL A 652 -37.62 2.49 15.83
C VAL A 652 -37.85 1.12 16.49
N LEU A 653 -36.84 0.26 16.38
CA LEU A 653 -36.92 -1.17 16.71
C LEU A 653 -36.13 -1.54 17.98
N ASN A 654 -35.29 -0.63 18.51
CA ASN A 654 -34.48 -0.84 19.71
C ASN A 654 -35.16 -0.27 20.99
N LYS A 655 -34.41 -0.27 22.11
CA LYS A 655 -34.84 0.18 23.45
C LYS A 655 -35.16 1.68 23.54
N ASP A 656 -34.76 2.49 22.57
CA ASP A 656 -35.03 3.93 22.49
C ASP A 656 -36.38 4.24 21.82
N LYS A 657 -37.44 3.59 22.30
CA LYS A 657 -38.81 3.78 21.78
C LYS A 657 -39.35 5.20 22.02
N ASN A 658 -38.61 6.03 22.76
CA ASN A 658 -38.86 7.44 22.98
C ASN A 658 -37.56 8.22 22.72
N GLY A 659 -37.60 9.25 21.87
CA GLY A 659 -36.42 10.00 21.45
C GLY A 659 -36.77 11.03 20.38
N THR A 660 -35.78 11.52 19.63
CA THR A 660 -36.00 12.45 18.51
C THR A 660 -35.43 11.88 17.23
N ALA A 661 -36.25 11.84 16.18
CA ALA A 661 -35.80 11.61 14.82
C ALA A 661 -35.50 12.96 14.16
N THR A 662 -34.34 13.08 13.54
CA THR A 662 -33.87 14.33 12.92
C THR A 662 -33.59 14.08 11.45
N LEU A 663 -34.05 14.98 10.59
CA LEU A 663 -33.68 15.02 9.18
C LEU A 663 -32.62 16.10 8.99
N ILE A 664 -31.48 15.73 8.42
CA ILE A 664 -30.36 16.62 8.12
C ILE A 664 -30.08 16.61 6.61
N ASP A 665 -29.60 17.73 6.08
CA ASP A 665 -29.10 17.81 4.71
C ASP A 665 -27.65 17.31 4.61
N LEU A 666 -27.11 17.25 3.39
CA LEU A 666 -25.74 16.78 3.15
C LEU A 666 -24.65 17.69 3.71
N SER A 667 -24.98 18.92 4.11
CA SER A 667 -24.05 19.82 4.81
C SER A 667 -24.04 19.60 6.33
N GLY A 668 -24.83 18.65 6.82
CA GLY A 668 -24.99 18.36 8.25
C GLY A 668 -25.97 19.29 8.95
N ARG A 669 -26.64 20.19 8.23
CA ARG A 669 -27.62 21.11 8.81
C ARG A 669 -28.94 20.39 9.06
N MET A 670 -29.49 20.58 10.26
CA MET A 670 -30.82 20.09 10.61
C MET A 670 -31.91 20.83 9.82
N VAL A 671 -32.72 20.05 9.12
CA VAL A 671 -33.82 20.49 8.27
C VAL A 671 -35.16 20.36 9.00
N MET A 672 -35.32 19.28 9.78
CA MET A 672 -36.55 18.97 10.51
C MET A 672 -36.25 18.01 11.68
N SER A 673 -37.05 18.05 12.72
CA SER A 673 -37.01 17.05 13.80
C SER A 673 -38.43 16.66 14.24
N GLN A 674 -38.64 15.40 14.61
CA GLN A 674 -39.91 14.89 15.11
C GLN A 674 -39.67 13.98 16.33
N PRO A 675 -40.42 14.13 17.43
CA PRO A 675 -40.37 13.16 18.52
C PRO A 675 -40.79 11.77 18.05
N VAL A 676 -40.05 10.76 18.50
CA VAL A 676 -40.42 9.35 18.38
C VAL A 676 -41.28 9.00 19.60
N VAL A 677 -42.51 8.56 19.34
CA VAL A 677 -43.46 8.15 20.38
C VAL A 677 -43.82 6.69 20.16
N ALA A 678 -43.62 5.86 21.18
CA ALA A 678 -43.88 4.41 21.13
C ALA A 678 -43.20 3.74 19.91
N GLY A 679 -41.97 4.17 19.59
CA GLY A 679 -41.16 3.64 18.49
C GLY A 679 -41.59 4.10 17.11
N ARG A 680 -42.42 5.14 16.98
CA ARG A 680 -42.86 5.68 15.69
C ARG A 680 -42.68 7.19 15.59
N ALA A 681 -42.27 7.66 14.41
CA ALA A 681 -42.32 9.06 14.03
C ALA A 681 -42.74 9.20 12.57
N THR A 682 -43.40 10.30 12.24
CA THR A 682 -43.81 10.62 10.87
C THR A 682 -43.40 12.05 10.55
N MET A 683 -42.75 12.24 9.40
CA MET A 683 -42.28 13.54 8.91
C MET A 683 -42.97 13.88 7.58
N ASN A 684 -43.48 15.09 7.47
CA ASN A 684 -44.04 15.63 6.24
C ASN A 684 -42.96 16.39 5.46
N LEU A 685 -42.58 15.87 4.30
CA LEU A 685 -41.51 16.38 3.46
C LEU A 685 -42.01 17.29 2.32
N ALA A 686 -43.28 17.72 2.35
CA ALA A 686 -43.90 18.51 1.28
C ALA A 686 -43.13 19.78 0.91
N GLY A 687 -42.50 20.43 1.90
CA GLY A 687 -41.71 21.66 1.73
C GLY A 687 -40.24 21.47 1.38
N LEU A 688 -39.77 20.23 1.21
CA LEU A 688 -38.36 19.96 0.89
C LEU A 688 -38.12 19.92 -0.61
N LYS A 689 -36.94 20.39 -1.03
CA LYS A 689 -36.47 20.22 -2.40
C LYS A 689 -36.16 18.75 -2.66
N SER A 690 -36.37 18.29 -3.89
CA SER A 690 -35.93 16.97 -4.33
C SER A 690 -34.42 16.85 -4.16
N GLY A 691 -33.96 15.76 -3.57
CA GLY A 691 -32.56 15.61 -3.16
C GLY A 691 -32.35 14.50 -2.13
N VAL A 692 -31.10 14.37 -1.70
CA VAL A 692 -30.69 13.38 -0.69
C VAL A 692 -30.66 14.04 0.69
N TYR A 693 -31.22 13.35 1.67
CA TYR A 693 -31.21 13.74 3.07
C TYR A 693 -30.82 12.55 3.94
N MET A 694 -30.38 12.82 5.17
CA MET A 694 -30.08 11.79 6.17
C MET A 694 -31.07 11.88 7.32
N VAL A 695 -31.62 10.74 7.73
CA VAL A 695 -32.49 10.59 8.91
C VAL A 695 -31.65 10.04 10.04
N LYS A 696 -31.52 10.78 11.13
CA LYS A 696 -30.78 10.40 12.34
C LYS A 696 -31.75 10.10 13.48
N VAL A 697 -31.56 8.97 14.18
CA VAL A 697 -32.27 8.62 15.41
C VAL A 697 -31.20 8.14 16.41
N GLY A 698 -31.03 8.86 17.51
CA GLY A 698 -29.88 8.63 18.40
C GLY A 698 -28.56 8.87 17.66
N GLU A 699 -27.64 7.91 17.72
CA GLU A 699 -26.34 7.98 17.04
C GLU A 699 -26.35 7.43 15.61
N VAL A 700 -27.43 6.75 15.20
CA VAL A 700 -27.51 6.08 13.89
C VAL A 700 -28.20 6.96 12.86
N SER A 701 -27.68 6.94 11.63
CA SER A 701 -28.25 7.68 10.50
C SER A 701 -28.50 6.79 9.27
N LYS A 702 -29.54 7.12 8.48
CA LYS A 702 -29.89 6.43 7.23
C LYS A 702 -30.24 7.43 6.14
N LYS A 703 -29.75 7.17 4.92
CA LYS A 703 -30.02 7.99 3.74
C LYS A 703 -31.43 7.79 3.21
N ILE A 704 -32.06 8.88 2.78
CA ILE A 704 -33.29 8.87 1.98
C ILE A 704 -33.13 9.75 0.75
N ALA A 705 -33.87 9.42 -0.31
CA ALA A 705 -34.01 10.27 -1.48
C ALA A 705 -35.45 10.80 -1.52
N VAL A 706 -35.62 12.12 -1.45
CA VAL A 706 -36.89 12.80 -1.62
C VAL A 706 -37.02 13.15 -3.09
N LYS A 707 -38.06 12.62 -3.75
CA LYS A 707 -38.36 12.89 -5.16
C LYS A 707 -39.33 14.05 -5.32
#